data_AF-A0A7C5BXX6-F1
#
_entry.id   AF-A0A7C5BXX6-F1
#
_cell.length_a   1.000
_cell.length_b   1.000
_cell.length_c   1.000
_cell.angle_alpha   90.00
_cell.angle_beta   90.00
_cell.angle_gamma   90.00
#
_symmetry.space_group_name_H-M   'P 1'
#
loop_
_entity.id
_entity.type
_entity.pdbx_description
1 polymer ?
#
loop_
_entity_poly.entity_id
_entity_poly.type
_entity_poly.pdbx_seq_one_letter_code
_entity_poly.pdbx_strand_id
1 'polypeptide(L)'
;MVGLIVGLSFLLLMSFGAMAAPAVSNVSASLPGAARYEPYVIDFDVSTCATNPYWPYDASPPPSVPVGTGVTVDGLFSRDNWATTITVPAFYFQDYQRRLVSGDGSSYSDEAEVPIGRPHWRLCFAPPESGEWSYKIRVTDASGTTEATDPEKWRFSCAASACKGFVRASRSDCRYFELSDGTPVVGAGVNLSFRTTYEADQALATCGSNGVKIVRWWLNYRGWQNPFGGGDVATYGGPQWDFSLKTLSRDGGRKVGDRYSAAIARGGNTKQSVFLTAGLTYRFSGYIRTSGLVAASGGGAIPYIGPVSGVARVGDSGWSEFSLDYTATSDGKCSIGVKNTGTDGTAYLDDVCLVASSDGGATWSADYLSKGDFDSENYIDLKEAWKADRIFEAARQHGVYLKTVVSEKQDSSLGCIGADGTAVTRSDSNFYASATHPSRWLQKAWWRYMTARWGCYTSLHSWELCNEGDPFSASHYDAANALADYVHSVDPNRAMCTTSFWHSIPMEFWKTSSCDYLDVHEYIGPNTPGTASHGPRYLAWVDGQQPPAENSTGVLAFGAGRSDDRSKCIEITAKAVSNTASITTVSQEYHIGVDPGHTYTLRYWAKARDVANRGGDAAGRRPGLFLVWSKAYHENDFVGQITSTAPLGTYDWQQIVSTDISPPAAANTCNISFVSTCCPDHESSFWIDDVEFIDETTGKNLFVDGSFEGDRIDYDTALAVRKYGVLLNSYGSRASKPTIWGETGIRGPNELGSPYKGYSYTEENQHLVDDTTGLYVKKMIWAHAGPDSPYMLLWWTDNISKKALWHYFRAFQLFMAGIPVSNGHYVDVGAATSAASLRAWGQKDLTSNCAHLWIDNAPYTWKNVVDGVSVPVVSGTVTIPGLKDGSYQIDWWDTGSGVVTKTEYADCVGGQLVLAVANLQSDTACRIRPKPAKVDLRVLASPSNATAGQTVTITVEFSNQGETEARNVAAVAKVPVGMTYVNGSADSAGSYDASKREVSWVIDAVAAHGTATRTFRAVVE
;
A
#
# COMPACT_ATOMS: atom_id res chain seq x y z
N MET A 1 42.15 69.23 17.17
CA MET A 1 41.07 70.07 16.62
C MET A 1 41.04 69.85 15.13
N VAL A 2 40.02 69.11 14.69
CA VAL A 2 39.72 68.75 13.31
C VAL A 2 38.71 69.77 12.79
N GLY A 3 38.98 70.39 11.64
CA GLY A 3 38.06 71.29 10.95
C GLY A 3 37.45 70.58 9.74
N LEU A 4 36.13 70.37 9.81
CA LEU A 4 35.26 69.75 8.81
C LEU A 4 35.31 70.46 7.45
N ILE A 5 35.45 69.68 6.37
CA ILE A 5 34.99 70.05 5.03
C ILE A 5 33.75 69.18 4.75
N VAL A 6 32.59 69.82 4.65
CA VAL A 6 31.32 69.21 4.25
C VAL A 6 31.21 69.34 2.73
N GLY A 7 31.35 68.24 2.01
CA GLY A 7 30.92 68.11 0.62
C GLY A 7 29.48 67.59 0.58
N LEU A 8 28.57 68.37 -0.02
CA LEU A 8 27.21 67.93 -0.33
C LEU A 8 27.25 66.78 -1.34
N SER A 9 26.85 65.58 -0.92
CA SER A 9 26.45 64.51 -1.83
C SER A 9 24.95 64.64 -2.12
N PHE A 10 24.61 64.84 -3.40
CA PHE A 10 23.25 64.73 -3.92
C PHE A 10 22.67 63.35 -3.53
N LEU A 11 21.63 63.35 -2.69
CA LEU A 11 20.77 62.20 -2.48
C LEU A 11 19.98 62.00 -3.78
N LEU A 12 20.40 61.05 -4.62
CA LEU A 12 19.55 60.51 -5.66
C LEU A 12 18.47 59.70 -4.94
N LEU A 13 17.30 60.31 -4.75
CA LEU A 13 16.07 59.59 -4.42
C LEU A 13 15.79 58.62 -5.58
N MET A 14 16.33 57.39 -5.48
CA MET A 14 15.78 56.27 -6.22
C MET A 14 14.34 56.12 -5.73
N SER A 15 13.40 56.53 -6.58
CA SER A 15 12.02 56.10 -6.42
C SER A 15 12.03 54.58 -6.51
N PHE A 16 11.93 53.89 -5.37
CA PHE A 16 11.47 52.52 -5.36
C PHE A 16 10.06 52.53 -5.95
N GLY A 17 9.94 52.23 -7.24
CA GLY A 17 8.65 51.91 -7.82
C GLY A 17 8.10 50.73 -7.03
N ALA A 18 6.93 50.89 -6.43
CA ALA A 18 6.25 49.79 -5.76
C ALA A 18 6.13 48.63 -6.76
N MET A 19 6.64 47.45 -6.40
CA MET A 19 6.44 46.24 -7.20
C MET A 19 4.93 45.98 -7.29
N ALA A 20 4.43 45.75 -8.50
CA ALA A 20 3.02 45.48 -8.71
C ALA A 20 2.63 44.17 -8.01
N ALA A 21 1.48 44.16 -7.33
CA ALA A 21 0.91 42.99 -6.69
C ALA A 21 0.74 41.83 -7.70
N PRO A 22 0.76 40.56 -7.25
CA PRO A 22 0.58 39.44 -8.17
C PRO A 22 -0.80 39.50 -8.84
N ALA A 23 -0.91 39.01 -10.07
CA ALA A 23 -2.15 39.05 -10.85
C ALA A 23 -2.44 37.71 -11.52
N VAL A 24 -3.74 37.39 -11.64
CA VAL A 24 -4.24 36.17 -12.29
C VAL A 24 -4.89 36.54 -13.64
N SER A 25 -4.58 35.78 -14.69
CA SER A 25 -5.13 35.97 -16.03
C SER A 25 -5.41 34.64 -16.73
N ASN A 26 -6.09 34.68 -17.88
CA ASN A 26 -6.32 33.52 -18.75
C ASN A 26 -6.96 32.29 -18.04
N VAL A 27 -7.87 32.56 -17.09
CA VAL A 27 -8.54 31.51 -16.32
C VAL A 27 -9.49 30.71 -17.20
N SER A 28 -9.29 29.40 -17.25
CA SER A 28 -10.09 28.47 -18.04
C SER A 28 -10.29 27.16 -17.28
N ALA A 29 -11.53 26.65 -17.25
CA ALA A 29 -11.82 25.34 -16.69
C ALA A 29 -11.85 24.29 -17.81
N SER A 30 -11.39 23.07 -17.53
CA SER A 30 -11.34 21.98 -18.51
C SER A 30 -12.72 21.43 -18.89
N LEU A 31 -13.72 21.60 -18.02
CA LEU A 31 -15.09 21.15 -18.18
C LEU A 31 -16.09 22.20 -17.65
N PRO A 32 -17.34 22.23 -18.15
CA PRO A 32 -18.38 23.11 -17.61
C PRO A 32 -18.90 22.70 -16.21
N GLY A 33 -18.53 21.50 -15.74
CA GLY A 33 -18.94 20.93 -14.46
C GLY A 33 -18.13 19.69 -14.10
N ALA A 34 -18.35 19.16 -12.89
CA ALA A 34 -17.70 17.93 -12.41
C ALA A 34 -18.76 16.98 -11.84
N ALA A 35 -18.37 15.72 -11.58
CA ALA A 35 -19.16 14.83 -10.75
C ALA A 35 -18.50 14.68 -9.38
N ARG A 36 -19.27 14.31 -8.35
CA ARG A 36 -18.75 14.12 -6.99
C ARG A 36 -17.53 13.20 -7.00
N TYR A 37 -16.45 13.62 -6.35
CA TYR A 37 -15.13 12.97 -6.30
C TYR A 37 -14.35 12.88 -7.61
N GLU A 38 -14.86 13.41 -8.72
CA GLU A 38 -14.11 13.48 -9.98
C GLU A 38 -13.28 14.77 -10.03
N PRO A 39 -12.01 14.72 -10.49
CA PRO A 39 -11.18 15.91 -10.63
C PRO A 39 -11.82 17.01 -11.51
N TYR A 40 -11.95 18.21 -10.95
CA TYR A 40 -12.26 19.46 -11.65
C TYR A 40 -10.98 20.28 -11.80
N VAL A 41 -10.59 20.59 -13.04
CA VAL A 41 -9.29 21.20 -13.35
C VAL A 41 -9.48 22.61 -13.90
N ILE A 42 -8.71 23.56 -13.36
CA ILE A 42 -8.71 24.97 -13.76
C ILE A 42 -7.27 25.40 -14.07
N ASP A 43 -7.07 25.91 -15.29
CA ASP A 43 -5.79 26.43 -15.78
C ASP A 43 -5.82 27.96 -15.85
N PHE A 44 -4.71 28.59 -15.50
CA PHE A 44 -4.58 30.04 -15.47
C PHE A 44 -3.11 30.47 -15.46
N ASP A 45 -2.89 31.75 -15.77
CA ASP A 45 -1.58 32.39 -15.68
C ASP A 45 -1.47 33.23 -14.41
N VAL A 46 -0.27 33.29 -13.85
CA VAL A 46 0.07 34.16 -12.72
C VAL A 46 1.24 35.06 -13.11
N SER A 47 1.01 36.37 -13.05
CA SER A 47 2.09 37.36 -13.05
C SER A 47 2.55 37.56 -11.61
N THR A 48 3.82 37.32 -11.32
CA THR A 48 4.41 37.36 -9.98
C THR A 48 5.83 37.92 -10.04
N CYS A 49 6.30 38.46 -8.93
CA CYS A 49 7.72 38.81 -8.78
C CYS A 49 8.61 37.65 -8.27
N ALA A 50 8.01 36.50 -7.95
CA ALA A 50 8.75 35.33 -7.51
C ALA A 50 9.73 34.86 -8.59
N THR A 51 10.94 34.48 -8.17
CA THR A 51 11.98 33.94 -9.06
C THR A 51 11.97 32.41 -9.09
N ASN A 52 11.28 31.77 -8.15
CA ASN A 52 11.07 30.33 -8.11
C ASN A 52 9.57 30.00 -8.03
N PRO A 53 8.94 29.51 -9.11
CA PRO A 53 7.50 29.18 -9.12
C PRO A 53 7.16 27.88 -8.38
N TYR A 54 8.16 27.07 -8.02
CA TYR A 54 7.98 25.77 -7.37
C TYR A 54 7.97 25.88 -5.84
N TRP A 55 8.50 26.98 -5.32
CA TRP A 55 8.58 27.22 -3.88
C TRP A 55 7.38 28.01 -3.38
N PRO A 56 6.80 27.63 -2.23
CA PRO A 56 5.82 28.48 -1.58
C PRO A 56 6.46 29.81 -1.17
N TYR A 57 5.67 30.88 -1.15
CA TYR A 57 6.12 32.14 -0.57
C TYR A 57 6.34 31.97 0.93
N ASP A 58 7.57 32.28 1.37
CA ASP A 58 7.99 32.29 2.76
C ASP A 58 8.78 33.57 3.05
N ALA A 59 8.29 34.35 4.01
CA ALA A 59 8.92 35.60 4.44
C ALA A 59 10.04 35.37 5.48
N SER A 60 10.17 34.16 6.01
CA SER A 60 11.19 33.81 7.02
C SER A 60 11.64 32.35 6.88
N PRO A 61 12.14 31.94 5.70
CA PRO A 61 12.66 30.60 5.51
C PRO A 61 13.99 30.40 6.26
N PRO A 62 14.49 29.15 6.37
CA PRO A 62 15.82 28.88 6.93
C PRO A 62 16.93 29.70 6.26
N PRO A 63 18.04 30.03 6.96
CA PRO A 63 19.06 30.98 6.48
C PRO A 63 19.68 30.73 5.10
N SER A 64 19.60 29.51 4.59
CA SER A 64 20.15 29.12 3.29
C SER A 64 19.12 28.94 2.17
N VAL A 65 17.84 29.18 2.48
CA VAL A 65 16.77 29.30 1.49
C VAL A 65 16.53 30.81 1.26
N PRO A 66 16.72 31.32 0.04
CA PRO A 66 16.49 32.72 -0.27
C PRO A 66 15.10 33.23 0.11
N VAL A 67 15.05 34.30 0.92
CA VAL A 67 13.81 34.91 1.43
C VAL A 67 12.95 35.45 0.28
N GLY A 68 11.64 35.16 0.32
CA GLY A 68 10.67 35.79 -0.58
C GLY A 68 10.81 35.47 -2.07
N THR A 69 11.55 34.41 -2.43
CA THR A 69 11.75 34.01 -3.83
C THR A 69 10.63 33.14 -4.39
N GLY A 70 9.80 32.56 -3.52
CA GLY A 70 8.66 31.71 -3.88
C GLY A 70 7.33 32.45 -4.04
N VAL A 71 6.31 31.71 -4.49
CA VAL A 71 4.92 32.17 -4.67
C VAL A 71 3.94 31.10 -4.14
N THR A 72 2.99 31.51 -3.31
CA THR A 72 1.91 30.64 -2.82
C THR A 72 0.64 30.93 -3.61
N VAL A 73 0.13 29.92 -4.32
CA VAL A 73 -1.11 30.01 -5.11
C VAL A 73 -2.11 28.99 -4.60
N ASP A 74 -3.30 29.44 -4.19
CA ASP A 74 -4.38 28.59 -3.66
C ASP A 74 -5.71 28.89 -4.35
N GLY A 75 -6.51 27.84 -4.56
CA GLY A 75 -7.91 27.91 -4.94
C GLY A 75 -8.80 27.86 -3.70
N LEU A 76 -9.80 28.73 -3.64
CA LEU A 76 -10.78 28.77 -2.55
C LEU A 76 -12.14 28.35 -3.12
N PHE A 77 -12.71 27.25 -2.63
CA PHE A 77 -13.97 26.70 -3.10
C PHE A 77 -15.06 26.82 -2.05
N SER A 78 -16.27 27.20 -2.46
CA SER A 78 -17.43 27.32 -1.57
C SER A 78 -18.72 26.94 -2.29
N ARG A 79 -19.69 26.47 -1.53
CA ARG A 79 -21.04 26.10 -1.99
C ARG A 79 -22.16 26.86 -1.27
N ASP A 80 -21.80 27.71 -0.31
CA ASP A 80 -22.71 28.32 0.66
C ASP A 80 -22.46 29.83 0.79
N ASN A 81 -22.14 30.46 -0.34
CA ASN A 81 -21.84 31.89 -0.43
C ASN A 81 -20.71 32.31 0.54
N TRP A 82 -19.63 31.53 0.57
CA TRP A 82 -18.41 31.79 1.34
C TRP A 82 -18.59 31.70 2.87
N ALA A 83 -19.68 31.08 3.35
CA ALA A 83 -19.81 30.78 4.79
C ALA A 83 -18.81 29.69 5.21
N THR A 84 -18.57 28.71 4.34
CA THR A 84 -17.46 27.77 4.44
C THR A 84 -16.56 27.88 3.21
N THR A 85 -15.27 27.61 3.39
CA THR A 85 -14.27 27.65 2.32
C THR A 85 -13.36 26.44 2.42
N ILE A 86 -13.19 25.74 1.31
CA ILE A 86 -12.18 24.70 1.13
C ILE A 86 -11.00 25.32 0.37
N THR A 87 -9.82 25.31 0.98
CA THR A 87 -8.58 25.76 0.35
C THR A 87 -7.88 24.59 -0.31
N VAL A 88 -7.47 24.75 -1.57
CA VAL A 88 -6.73 23.75 -2.34
C VAL A 88 -5.49 24.41 -2.92
N PRO A 89 -4.27 23.92 -2.65
CA PRO A 89 -3.08 24.49 -3.25
C PRO A 89 -3.07 24.26 -4.78
N ALA A 90 -2.64 25.27 -5.53
CA ALA A 90 -2.34 25.15 -6.96
C ALA A 90 -0.86 24.75 -7.18
N PHE A 91 -0.55 24.33 -8.40
CA PHE A 91 0.78 23.91 -8.80
C PHE A 91 1.14 24.43 -10.20
N TYR A 92 2.44 24.69 -10.42
CA TYR A 92 2.98 25.04 -11.73
C TYR A 92 3.08 23.79 -12.61
N PHE A 93 2.68 23.90 -13.87
CA PHE A 93 2.35 22.75 -14.71
C PHE A 93 2.75 22.99 -16.18
N GLN A 94 3.10 21.91 -16.90
CA GLN A 94 3.39 21.91 -18.33
C GLN A 94 2.73 20.67 -18.96
N ASP A 95 1.98 20.88 -20.05
CA ASP A 95 1.41 19.78 -20.82
C ASP A 95 2.47 19.12 -21.70
N TYR A 96 2.36 17.80 -21.87
CA TYR A 96 3.17 17.03 -22.80
C TYR A 96 2.29 16.16 -23.69
N GLN A 97 2.76 15.95 -24.91
CA GLN A 97 2.28 14.91 -25.79
C GLN A 97 3.22 13.71 -25.69
N ARG A 98 2.72 12.55 -25.23
CA ARG A 98 3.49 11.31 -25.31
C ARG A 98 3.36 10.63 -26.67
N ARG A 99 4.40 9.94 -27.10
CA ARG A 99 4.45 9.12 -28.32
C ARG A 99 5.25 7.86 -28.06
N LEU A 100 4.75 6.72 -28.56
CA LEU A 100 5.55 5.50 -28.66
C LEU A 100 6.47 5.62 -29.89
N VAL A 101 7.79 5.62 -29.66
CA VAL A 101 8.81 5.89 -30.68
C VAL A 101 9.70 4.69 -30.99
N SER A 102 9.68 3.67 -30.13
CA SER A 102 10.26 2.34 -30.39
C SER A 102 9.53 1.29 -29.54
N GLY A 103 9.80 0.00 -29.79
CA GLY A 103 9.37 -1.09 -28.90
C GLY A 103 7.87 -1.19 -28.63
N ASP A 104 7.52 -1.76 -27.48
CA ASP A 104 6.14 -1.97 -27.00
C ASP A 104 5.77 -1.05 -25.82
N GLY A 105 6.69 -0.16 -25.44
CA GLY A 105 6.53 0.75 -24.31
C GLY A 105 7.15 0.24 -23.02
N SER A 106 7.72 -0.97 -23.01
CA SER A 106 8.31 -1.54 -21.79
C SER A 106 9.67 -0.95 -21.41
N SER A 107 10.37 -0.26 -22.34
CA SER A 107 11.63 0.43 -22.04
C SER A 107 11.41 1.93 -21.92
N TYR A 108 12.13 2.62 -21.03
CA TYR A 108 12.14 4.10 -20.98
C TYR A 108 12.45 4.72 -22.34
N SER A 109 13.28 4.03 -23.14
CA SER A 109 13.60 4.49 -24.47
C SER A 109 12.38 4.46 -25.41
N ASP A 110 11.37 3.64 -25.16
CA ASP A 110 10.25 3.49 -26.08
C ASP A 110 9.30 4.68 -26.11
N GLU A 111 9.30 5.51 -25.07
CA GLU A 111 8.46 6.69 -24.95
C GLU A 111 9.22 7.98 -25.27
N ALA A 112 8.53 8.92 -25.91
CA ALA A 112 8.96 10.29 -26.07
C ALA A 112 7.86 11.25 -25.60
N GLU A 113 8.24 12.27 -24.85
CA GLU A 113 7.34 13.32 -24.36
C GLU A 113 7.74 14.67 -24.95
N VAL A 114 6.82 15.29 -25.70
CA VAL A 114 7.02 16.56 -26.37
C VAL A 114 6.21 17.65 -25.65
N PRO A 115 6.82 18.74 -25.16
CA PRO A 115 6.08 19.78 -24.47
C PRO A 115 5.08 20.50 -25.39
N ILE A 116 3.89 20.83 -24.86
CA ILE A 116 2.82 21.55 -25.56
C ILE A 116 2.60 22.91 -24.93
N GLY A 117 2.72 23.98 -25.71
CA GLY A 117 2.50 25.35 -25.20
C GLY A 117 3.55 25.76 -24.18
N ARG A 118 3.17 26.68 -23.29
CA ARG A 118 4.04 27.19 -22.21
C ARG A 118 3.57 26.66 -20.86
N PRO A 119 4.46 26.59 -19.86
CA PRO A 119 4.03 26.24 -18.51
C PRO A 119 3.11 27.32 -17.94
N HIS A 120 2.16 26.89 -17.10
CA HIS A 120 1.10 27.71 -16.50
C HIS A 120 0.72 27.16 -15.11
N TRP A 121 -0.23 27.77 -14.41
CA TRP A 121 -0.73 27.29 -13.12
C TRP A 121 -1.99 26.46 -13.28
N ARG A 122 -2.11 25.41 -12.47
CA ARG A 122 -3.25 24.50 -12.45
C ARG A 122 -3.77 24.29 -11.03
N LEU A 123 -5.10 24.27 -10.91
CA LEU A 123 -5.83 23.80 -9.73
C LEU A 123 -6.52 22.47 -10.06
N CYS A 124 -6.48 21.52 -9.13
CA CYS A 124 -7.22 20.26 -9.21
C CYS A 124 -8.08 20.05 -7.96
N PHE A 125 -9.40 20.05 -8.10
CA PHE A 125 -10.32 19.90 -6.98
C PHE A 125 -11.32 18.76 -7.23
N ALA A 126 -11.43 17.83 -6.29
CA ALA A 126 -12.44 16.77 -6.33
C ALA A 126 -13.59 17.12 -5.36
N PRO A 127 -14.75 17.60 -5.86
CA PRO A 127 -15.82 18.08 -5.00
C PRO A 127 -16.41 16.93 -4.17
N PRO A 128 -16.47 17.05 -2.83
CA PRO A 128 -16.95 15.98 -1.96
C PRO A 128 -18.47 15.83 -1.99
N GLU A 129 -19.18 16.84 -2.50
CA GLU A 129 -20.64 16.91 -2.49
C GLU A 129 -21.19 17.50 -3.80
N SER A 130 -22.38 17.03 -4.18
CA SER A 130 -23.12 17.54 -5.33
C SER A 130 -23.77 18.90 -5.05
N GLY A 131 -23.98 19.69 -6.10
CA GLY A 131 -24.55 21.04 -6.04
C GLY A 131 -23.70 22.09 -6.76
N GLU A 132 -24.08 23.36 -6.63
CA GLU A 132 -23.36 24.47 -7.22
C GLU A 132 -22.16 24.88 -6.37
N TRP A 133 -21.02 25.08 -7.01
CA TRP A 133 -19.76 25.52 -6.40
C TRP A 133 -19.28 26.80 -7.06
N SER A 134 -18.66 27.67 -6.28
CA SER A 134 -17.95 28.88 -6.74
C SER A 134 -16.50 28.82 -6.29
N TYR A 135 -15.60 29.46 -7.04
CA TYR A 135 -14.18 29.51 -6.69
C TYR A 135 -13.53 30.89 -6.84
N LYS A 136 -12.46 31.11 -6.06
CA LYS A 136 -11.53 32.25 -6.13
C LYS A 136 -10.10 31.71 -6.22
N ILE A 137 -9.18 32.54 -6.72
CA ILE A 137 -7.75 32.21 -6.77
C ILE A 137 -7.00 33.24 -5.94
N ARG A 138 -6.28 32.80 -4.90
CA ARG A 138 -5.43 33.61 -4.05
C ARG A 138 -3.97 33.40 -4.44
N VAL A 139 -3.25 34.49 -4.67
CA VAL A 139 -1.81 34.47 -4.95
C VAL A 139 -1.10 35.34 -3.93
N THR A 140 -0.01 34.85 -3.35
CA THR A 140 0.86 35.59 -2.44
C THR A 140 2.32 35.46 -2.88
N ASP A 141 3.01 36.58 -3.03
CA ASP A 141 4.46 36.67 -3.25
C ASP A 141 5.06 37.84 -2.43
N ALA A 142 6.33 38.17 -2.67
CA ALA A 142 7.01 39.25 -1.94
C ALA A 142 6.43 40.65 -2.15
N SER A 143 5.62 40.86 -3.20
CA SER A 143 4.95 42.13 -3.47
C SER A 143 3.58 42.26 -2.77
N GLY A 144 3.00 41.14 -2.31
CA GLY A 144 1.76 41.12 -1.54
C GLY A 144 0.84 39.94 -1.88
N THR A 145 -0.42 40.05 -1.46
CA THR A 145 -1.47 39.06 -1.71
C THR A 145 -2.59 39.64 -2.59
N THR A 146 -3.02 38.88 -3.59
CA THR A 146 -4.18 39.18 -4.44
C THR A 146 -5.18 38.03 -4.38
N GLU A 147 -6.47 38.34 -4.22
CA GLU A 147 -7.57 37.40 -4.43
C GLU A 147 -8.33 37.77 -5.70
N ALA A 148 -8.20 36.96 -6.75
CA ALA A 148 -8.92 37.11 -7.99
C ALA A 148 -10.30 36.43 -7.92
N THR A 149 -11.31 37.02 -8.55
CA THR A 149 -12.67 36.50 -8.61
C THR A 149 -13.40 36.98 -9.87
N ASP A 150 -14.21 36.12 -10.49
CA ASP A 150 -15.22 36.47 -11.49
C ASP A 150 -16.52 35.71 -11.12
N PRO A 151 -17.41 36.28 -10.29
CA PRO A 151 -18.62 35.59 -9.80
C PRO A 151 -19.58 35.12 -10.90
N GLU A 152 -19.48 35.70 -12.10
CA GLU A 152 -20.32 35.33 -13.23
C GLU A 152 -19.80 34.08 -13.95
N LYS A 153 -18.49 33.82 -13.92
CA LYS A 153 -17.85 32.74 -14.68
C LYS A 153 -17.20 31.66 -13.82
N TRP A 154 -16.75 31.99 -12.61
CA TRP A 154 -15.97 31.09 -11.76
C TRP A 154 -16.86 30.31 -10.81
N ARG A 155 -17.76 29.55 -11.43
CA ARG A 155 -18.72 28.66 -10.79
C ARG A 155 -18.95 27.42 -11.66
N PHE A 156 -19.33 26.32 -11.04
CA PHE A 156 -19.60 25.06 -11.73
C PHE A 156 -20.62 24.20 -10.98
N SER A 157 -21.34 23.34 -11.71
CA SER A 157 -22.25 22.36 -11.13
C SER A 157 -21.53 21.04 -10.86
N CYS A 158 -21.71 20.48 -9.67
CA CYS A 158 -21.25 19.15 -9.29
C CYS A 158 -22.42 18.15 -9.31
N ALA A 159 -22.37 17.16 -10.21
CA ALA A 159 -23.37 16.10 -10.31
C ALA A 159 -23.15 14.98 -9.28
N ALA A 160 -24.17 14.16 -9.04
CA ALA A 160 -24.01 12.89 -8.32
C ALA A 160 -23.15 11.92 -9.16
N SER A 161 -22.41 11.03 -8.50
CA SER A 161 -21.56 10.04 -9.16
C SER A 161 -21.65 8.68 -8.48
N ALA A 162 -21.30 7.62 -9.22
CA ALA A 162 -21.10 6.28 -8.68
C ALA A 162 -19.74 6.11 -7.98
N CYS A 163 -18.87 7.12 -8.03
CA CYS A 163 -17.59 7.10 -7.35
C CYS A 163 -17.83 7.10 -5.83
N LYS A 164 -17.11 6.20 -5.15
CA LYS A 164 -17.23 5.93 -3.71
C LYS A 164 -16.30 6.79 -2.85
N GLY A 165 -15.50 7.64 -3.50
CA GLY A 165 -14.57 8.58 -2.87
C GLY A 165 -13.20 7.97 -2.56
N PHE A 166 -12.52 8.56 -1.59
CA PHE A 166 -11.12 8.28 -1.22
C PHE A 166 -11.01 7.11 -0.25
N VAL A 167 -9.88 6.40 -0.31
CA VAL A 167 -9.51 5.35 0.66
C VAL A 167 -9.13 5.97 2.01
N ARG A 168 -9.57 5.35 3.10
CA ARG A 168 -9.35 5.78 4.49
C ARG A 168 -9.17 4.57 5.40
N ALA A 169 -8.50 4.76 6.53
CA ALA A 169 -8.59 3.80 7.64
C ALA A 169 -10.04 3.75 8.14
N SER A 170 -10.58 2.54 8.34
CA SER A 170 -11.96 2.40 8.78
C SER A 170 -12.13 2.91 10.21
N ARG A 171 -13.23 3.63 10.41
CA ARG A 171 -13.59 4.17 11.74
C ARG A 171 -14.31 3.16 12.62
N SER A 172 -14.89 2.12 12.02
CA SER A 172 -15.69 1.13 12.75
C SER A 172 -14.88 -0.12 13.07
N ASP A 173 -13.82 -0.39 12.31
CA ASP A 173 -12.92 -1.52 12.54
C ASP A 173 -11.48 -1.20 12.12
N CYS A 174 -10.61 -1.04 13.10
CA CYS A 174 -9.21 -0.66 12.87
C CYS A 174 -8.39 -1.68 12.05
N ARG A 175 -8.93 -2.86 11.73
CA ARG A 175 -8.25 -3.84 10.87
C ARG A 175 -8.33 -3.50 9.39
N TYR A 176 -9.27 -2.65 8.98
CA TYR A 176 -9.63 -2.49 7.57
C TYR A 176 -9.45 -1.06 7.04
N PHE A 177 -9.27 -0.98 5.73
CA PHE A 177 -9.47 0.24 4.95
C PHE A 177 -10.86 0.26 4.33
N GLU A 178 -11.41 1.45 4.13
CA GLU A 178 -12.71 1.69 3.49
C GLU A 178 -12.67 2.92 2.58
N LEU A 179 -13.62 2.99 1.64
CA LEU A 179 -13.86 4.17 0.82
C LEU A 179 -14.69 5.19 1.60
N SER A 180 -14.82 6.40 1.07
CA SER A 180 -15.54 7.49 1.74
C SER A 180 -17.02 7.18 1.99
N ASP A 181 -17.62 6.24 1.26
CA ASP A 181 -18.98 5.73 1.47
C ASP A 181 -19.09 4.55 2.46
N GLY A 182 -17.97 4.11 3.05
CA GLY A 182 -17.90 2.96 3.95
C GLY A 182 -17.72 1.61 3.25
N THR A 183 -17.59 1.57 1.92
CA THR A 183 -17.27 0.32 1.19
C THR A 183 -15.89 -0.19 1.60
N PRO A 184 -15.74 -1.43 2.08
CA PRO A 184 -14.43 -1.98 2.40
C PRO A 184 -13.51 -2.07 1.18
N VAL A 185 -12.23 -1.75 1.36
CA VAL A 185 -11.16 -2.13 0.44
C VAL A 185 -10.56 -3.41 0.98
N VAL A 186 -10.60 -4.52 0.26
CA VAL A 186 -10.21 -5.84 0.79
C VAL A 186 -9.19 -6.53 -0.11
N GLY A 187 -8.37 -7.40 0.48
CA GLY A 187 -7.48 -8.30 -0.24
C GLY A 187 -6.02 -7.86 -0.30
N ALA A 188 -5.27 -8.56 -1.15
CA ALA A 188 -3.85 -8.36 -1.37
C ALA A 188 -3.57 -7.43 -2.57
N GLY A 189 -2.38 -6.84 -2.55
CA GLY A 189 -1.83 -5.99 -3.60
C GLY A 189 -0.44 -6.45 -4.05
N VAL A 190 0.22 -5.60 -4.83
CA VAL A 190 1.56 -5.86 -5.38
C VAL A 190 2.43 -4.61 -5.35
N ASN A 191 3.74 -4.79 -5.33
CA ASN A 191 4.72 -3.75 -5.59
C ASN A 191 5.00 -3.70 -7.09
N LEU A 192 4.91 -2.53 -7.70
CA LEU A 192 5.24 -2.30 -9.10
C LEU A 192 6.05 -1.02 -9.28
N SER A 193 6.83 -0.99 -10.35
CA SER A 193 7.53 0.20 -10.82
C SER A 193 7.30 0.32 -12.33
N PHE A 194 7.27 1.55 -12.82
CA PHE A 194 7.00 1.84 -14.21
C PHE A 194 8.16 2.65 -14.80
N ARG A 195 8.61 2.27 -15.99
CA ARG A 195 9.64 2.99 -16.74
C ARG A 195 9.01 4.03 -17.66
N THR A 196 7.80 3.76 -18.15
CA THR A 196 7.04 4.62 -19.08
C THR A 196 5.59 4.74 -18.62
N THR A 197 4.87 5.70 -19.19
CA THR A 197 3.42 5.81 -18.98
C THR A 197 2.66 4.71 -19.73
N TYR A 198 3.20 4.16 -20.82
CA TYR A 198 2.59 3.03 -21.55
C TYR A 198 2.67 1.72 -20.77
N GLU A 199 3.81 1.46 -20.12
CA GLU A 199 3.97 0.33 -19.22
C GLU A 199 3.00 0.43 -18.04
N ALA A 200 2.86 1.63 -17.46
CA ALA A 200 1.90 1.88 -16.40
C ALA A 200 0.46 1.60 -16.85
N ASP A 201 0.04 2.07 -18.04
CA ASP A 201 -1.29 1.79 -18.58
C ASP A 201 -1.55 0.29 -18.69
N GLN A 202 -0.61 -0.47 -19.27
CA GLN A 202 -0.75 -1.92 -19.45
C GLN A 202 -0.80 -2.67 -18.11
N ALA A 203 0.11 -2.32 -17.19
CA ALA A 203 0.20 -2.95 -15.89
C ALA A 203 -1.02 -2.66 -15.01
N LEU A 204 -1.49 -1.41 -14.98
CA LEU A 204 -2.66 -1.01 -14.19
C LEU A 204 -3.97 -1.53 -14.79
N ALA A 205 -4.08 -1.59 -16.12
CA ALA A 205 -5.19 -2.27 -16.79
C ALA A 205 -5.25 -3.77 -16.44
N THR A 206 -4.08 -4.43 -16.41
CA THR A 206 -3.95 -5.83 -16.00
C THR A 206 -4.36 -6.02 -14.55
N CYS A 207 -3.85 -5.18 -13.65
CA CYS A 207 -4.20 -5.20 -12.22
C CYS A 207 -5.71 -5.01 -12.01
N GLY A 208 -6.29 -3.93 -12.55
CA GLY A 208 -7.70 -3.60 -12.35
C GLY A 208 -8.66 -4.65 -12.92
N SER A 209 -8.39 -5.14 -14.14
CA SER A 209 -9.21 -6.19 -14.77
C SER A 209 -9.16 -7.52 -14.01
N ASN A 210 -8.11 -7.73 -13.22
CA ASN A 210 -7.91 -8.90 -12.40
C ASN A 210 -8.15 -8.64 -10.90
N GLY A 211 -8.78 -7.54 -10.51
CA GLY A 211 -9.18 -7.31 -9.12
C GLY A 211 -8.03 -7.01 -8.14
N VAL A 212 -6.84 -6.68 -8.62
CA VAL A 212 -5.80 -6.10 -7.75
C VAL A 212 -6.25 -4.70 -7.36
N LYS A 213 -6.39 -4.43 -6.06
CA LYS A 213 -6.90 -3.15 -5.55
C LYS A 213 -5.82 -2.19 -5.11
N ILE A 214 -4.68 -2.68 -4.62
CA ILE A 214 -3.60 -1.82 -4.11
C ILE A 214 -2.34 -2.12 -4.91
N VAL A 215 -1.73 -1.09 -5.46
CA VAL A 215 -0.39 -1.13 -6.05
C VAL A 215 0.49 -0.18 -5.28
N ARG A 216 1.57 -0.69 -4.71
CA ARG A 216 2.63 0.15 -4.15
C ARG A 216 3.62 0.52 -5.24
N TRP A 217 3.83 1.81 -5.40
CA TRP A 217 4.64 2.40 -6.46
C TRP A 217 5.48 3.54 -5.91
N TRP A 218 6.68 3.70 -6.44
CA TRP A 218 7.58 4.75 -6.00
C TRP A 218 7.56 5.92 -6.97
N LEU A 219 7.32 7.09 -6.41
CA LEU A 219 7.44 8.36 -7.11
C LEU A 219 8.92 8.77 -7.31
N ASN A 220 9.84 8.19 -6.53
CA ASN A 220 11.27 8.56 -6.52
C ASN A 220 12.22 7.33 -6.59
N TYR A 221 11.83 6.22 -7.22
CA TYR A 221 12.69 5.01 -7.23
C TYR A 221 13.73 5.01 -8.34
N ARG A 222 15.00 4.81 -7.93
CA ARG A 222 16.15 4.45 -8.79
C ARG A 222 16.25 5.22 -10.12
N GLY A 223 15.84 6.49 -10.11
CA GLY A 223 15.96 7.42 -11.24
C GLY A 223 14.80 7.45 -12.24
N TRP A 224 13.76 6.63 -12.10
CA TRP A 224 12.63 6.58 -13.05
C TRP A 224 11.47 7.43 -12.53
N GLN A 225 10.91 8.33 -13.37
CA GLN A 225 9.70 9.10 -13.06
C GLN A 225 9.81 9.96 -11.80
N ASN A 226 11.01 10.44 -11.49
CA ASN A 226 11.25 11.22 -10.29
C ASN A 226 11.14 12.73 -10.54
N PRO A 227 10.06 13.40 -10.09
CA PRO A 227 9.88 14.84 -10.23
C PRO A 227 10.69 15.67 -9.21
N PHE A 228 11.25 15.05 -8.17
CA PHE A 228 11.92 15.72 -7.04
C PHE A 228 13.39 15.31 -6.91
N GLY A 229 14.33 16.25 -6.80
CA GLY A 229 15.72 15.89 -6.45
C GLY A 229 16.40 14.93 -7.45
N GLY A 230 17.54 14.35 -7.06
CA GLY A 230 18.54 13.76 -7.98
C GLY A 230 18.86 12.26 -7.79
N GLY A 231 18.02 11.52 -7.06
CA GLY A 231 18.07 10.05 -6.95
C GLY A 231 19.12 9.47 -5.99
N ASP A 232 18.89 8.23 -5.57
CA ASP A 232 19.65 7.47 -4.56
C ASP A 232 21.15 7.27 -4.88
N VAL A 233 21.95 7.17 -3.82
CA VAL A 233 23.39 6.94 -3.80
C VAL A 233 23.76 5.65 -4.56
N ALA A 234 22.94 4.60 -4.63
CA ALA A 234 23.41 3.29 -5.07
C ALA A 234 23.47 3.04 -6.59
N THR A 235 22.79 3.81 -7.43
CA THR A 235 22.62 3.46 -8.86
C THR A 235 23.25 4.52 -9.77
N TYR A 236 24.29 4.14 -10.53
CA TYR A 236 24.84 4.98 -11.59
C TYR A 236 23.76 5.32 -12.63
N GLY A 237 23.63 6.59 -12.98
CA GLY A 237 22.88 7.09 -14.15
C GLY A 237 21.41 6.70 -14.21
N GLY A 238 20.53 7.60 -13.76
CA GLY A 238 19.11 7.50 -14.12
C GLY A 238 18.93 7.62 -15.65
N PRO A 239 17.77 7.29 -16.22
CA PRO A 239 17.49 7.49 -17.65
C PRO A 239 17.62 8.95 -18.13
N GLN A 240 17.59 9.91 -17.19
CA GLN A 240 17.63 11.33 -17.48
C GLN A 240 19.05 11.74 -17.88
N TRP A 241 20.06 11.43 -17.07
CA TRP A 241 21.47 11.67 -17.40
C TRP A 241 22.32 10.47 -17.01
N ASP A 242 23.42 10.23 -17.73
CA ASP A 242 24.38 9.17 -17.43
C ASP A 242 25.26 9.41 -16.19
N PHE A 243 24.93 10.42 -15.40
CA PHE A 243 25.50 10.73 -14.09
C PHE A 243 24.39 10.80 -13.02
N SER A 244 24.78 10.66 -11.74
CA SER A 244 23.90 10.84 -10.57
C SER A 244 24.49 11.86 -9.58
N LEU A 245 23.76 12.20 -8.51
CA LEU A 245 24.24 13.07 -7.43
C LEU A 245 25.61 12.65 -6.86
N LYS A 246 25.94 11.35 -6.88
CA LYS A 246 27.27 10.87 -6.44
C LYS A 246 28.42 11.33 -7.32
N THR A 247 28.15 11.53 -8.60
CA THR A 247 29.14 11.88 -9.62
C THR A 247 29.14 13.37 -9.94
N LEU A 248 28.17 14.14 -9.42
CA LEU A 248 28.20 15.59 -9.49
C LEU A 248 29.33 16.14 -8.62
N SER A 249 29.99 17.18 -9.13
CA SER A 249 30.92 17.97 -8.32
C SER A 249 30.14 18.77 -7.29
N ARG A 250 30.76 18.93 -6.11
CA ARG A 250 30.30 19.79 -5.02
C ARG A 250 31.05 21.12 -4.98
N ASP A 251 31.81 21.44 -6.03
CA ASP A 251 32.54 22.71 -6.17
C ASP A 251 31.60 23.88 -6.56
N GLY A 252 30.29 23.68 -6.41
CA GLY A 252 29.22 24.58 -6.81
C GLY A 252 28.91 24.55 -8.31
N GLY A 253 27.84 25.26 -8.65
CA GLY A 253 27.37 25.48 -10.02
C GLY A 253 27.79 26.84 -10.58
N ARG A 254 27.06 27.29 -11.61
CA ARG A 254 27.26 28.58 -12.27
C ARG A 254 26.81 29.73 -11.39
N LYS A 255 25.64 29.61 -10.75
CA LYS A 255 25.05 30.69 -9.96
C LYS A 255 25.66 30.69 -8.57
N VAL A 256 25.72 31.87 -7.98
CA VAL A 256 26.18 32.01 -6.59
C VAL A 256 25.19 31.28 -5.70
N GLY A 257 25.66 30.27 -4.98
CA GLY A 257 24.84 29.44 -4.08
C GLY A 257 24.42 28.09 -4.66
N ASP A 258 24.67 27.83 -5.96
CA ASP A 258 24.46 26.50 -6.54
C ASP A 258 25.37 25.48 -5.86
N ARG A 259 24.83 24.30 -5.60
CA ARG A 259 25.53 23.23 -4.87
C ARG A 259 26.25 22.29 -5.80
N TYR A 260 25.72 22.09 -7.01
CA TYR A 260 26.15 21.01 -7.88
C TYR A 260 26.48 21.48 -9.29
N SER A 261 27.41 20.78 -9.92
CA SER A 261 27.62 20.81 -11.37
C SER A 261 28.08 19.45 -11.87
N ALA A 262 27.80 19.12 -13.12
CA ALA A 262 28.23 17.84 -13.69
C ALA A 262 29.72 17.89 -14.05
N ALA A 263 30.54 17.06 -13.40
CA ALA A 263 31.97 16.95 -13.67
C ALA A 263 32.27 15.84 -14.67
N ILE A 264 32.98 16.19 -15.73
CA ILE A 264 33.27 15.33 -16.87
C ILE A 264 34.78 15.12 -16.91
N ALA A 265 35.22 14.02 -16.33
CA ALA A 265 36.63 13.63 -16.31
C ALA A 265 37.16 13.36 -17.74
N ARG A 266 38.50 13.33 -17.88
CA ARG A 266 39.16 13.00 -19.15
C ARG A 266 38.59 11.72 -19.78
N GLY A 267 38.29 11.78 -21.08
CA GLY A 267 37.69 10.68 -21.84
C GLY A 267 36.21 10.40 -21.53
N GLY A 268 35.61 11.14 -20.60
CA GLY A 268 34.20 11.03 -20.25
C GLY A 268 33.29 11.85 -21.16
N ASN A 269 32.00 11.58 -21.07
CA ASN A 269 30.94 12.40 -21.65
C ASN A 269 29.73 12.41 -20.72
N THR A 270 28.87 13.41 -20.94
CA THR A 270 27.49 13.39 -20.47
C THR A 270 26.56 13.14 -21.64
N LYS A 271 25.43 12.48 -21.38
CA LYS A 271 24.36 12.34 -22.37
C LYS A 271 22.97 12.30 -21.73
N GLN A 272 22.04 12.98 -22.37
CA GLN A 272 20.61 12.70 -22.30
C GLN A 272 20.13 12.32 -23.71
N SER A 273 19.18 11.39 -23.80
CA SER A 273 18.54 11.03 -25.07
C SER A 273 17.17 11.69 -25.17
N VAL A 274 16.95 12.45 -26.24
CA VAL A 274 15.69 13.18 -26.50
C VAL A 274 15.15 12.84 -27.88
N PHE A 275 13.83 12.83 -28.04
CA PHE A 275 13.22 12.64 -29.35
C PHE A 275 13.08 13.98 -30.08
N LEU A 276 13.63 14.05 -31.28
CA LEU A 276 13.54 15.22 -32.16
C LEU A 276 12.55 14.93 -33.29
N THR A 277 11.79 15.95 -33.68
CA THR A 277 10.85 15.92 -34.81
C THR A 277 11.49 16.56 -36.02
N ALA A 278 11.39 15.92 -37.17
CA ALA A 278 11.95 16.42 -38.42
C ALA A 278 11.43 17.83 -38.76
N GLY A 279 12.32 18.68 -39.27
CA GLY A 279 11.99 20.04 -39.72
C GLY A 279 11.94 21.10 -38.61
N LEU A 280 12.02 20.71 -37.33
CA LEU A 280 12.18 21.67 -36.24
C LEU A 280 13.66 22.04 -36.03
N THR A 281 13.91 23.30 -35.71
CA THR A 281 15.21 23.78 -35.26
C THR A 281 15.27 23.70 -33.74
N TYR A 282 16.27 23.01 -33.22
CA TYR A 282 16.53 22.86 -31.80
C TYR A 282 17.72 23.70 -31.38
N ARG A 283 17.63 24.38 -30.23
CA ARG A 283 18.73 25.09 -29.60
C ARG A 283 19.10 24.40 -28.31
N PHE A 284 20.32 23.86 -28.28
CA PHE A 284 20.95 23.38 -27.06
C PHE A 284 21.80 24.49 -26.46
N SER A 285 21.51 24.90 -25.24
CA SER A 285 22.28 25.93 -24.54
C SER A 285 22.58 25.52 -23.12
N GLY A 286 23.61 26.14 -22.55
CA GLY A 286 23.95 26.01 -21.14
C GLY A 286 25.32 26.57 -20.85
N TYR A 287 25.93 26.13 -19.75
CA TYR A 287 27.19 26.68 -19.29
C TYR A 287 28.23 25.61 -19.08
N ILE A 288 29.46 25.96 -19.44
CA ILE A 288 30.58 25.05 -19.33
C ILE A 288 31.82 25.78 -18.83
N ARG A 289 32.52 25.12 -17.91
CA ARG A 289 33.77 25.55 -17.26
C ARG A 289 34.82 24.45 -17.46
N THR A 290 36.09 24.79 -17.52
CA THR A 290 37.18 23.81 -17.61
C THR A 290 38.22 24.08 -16.54
N SER A 291 38.82 23.02 -16.00
CA SER A 291 39.93 23.11 -15.06
C SER A 291 41.03 22.13 -15.44
N GLY A 292 42.24 22.65 -15.64
CA GLY A 292 43.44 21.92 -16.03
C GLY A 292 43.28 21.15 -17.34
N LEU A 293 42.36 21.54 -18.23
CA LEU A 293 41.98 20.71 -19.38
C LEU A 293 43.04 20.77 -20.47
N VAL A 294 43.65 19.63 -20.77
CA VAL A 294 44.66 19.48 -21.83
C VAL A 294 44.12 18.55 -22.90
N ALA A 295 44.18 18.96 -24.17
CA ALA A 295 43.72 18.17 -25.29
C ALA A 295 44.60 18.35 -26.54
N ALA A 296 44.58 17.35 -27.43
CA ALA A 296 45.16 17.47 -28.77
C ALA A 296 44.38 18.48 -29.62
N SER A 297 44.96 18.94 -30.74
CA SER A 297 44.31 19.88 -31.66
C SER A 297 42.94 19.35 -32.11
N GLY A 298 41.89 20.16 -31.95
CA GLY A 298 40.50 19.78 -32.24
C GLY A 298 39.79 19.01 -31.11
N GLY A 299 40.49 18.66 -30.03
CA GLY A 299 39.92 18.08 -28.82
C GLY A 299 39.66 19.12 -27.72
N GLY A 300 38.89 18.73 -26.71
CA GLY A 300 38.61 19.54 -25.54
C GLY A 300 37.29 19.16 -24.88
N ALA A 301 36.72 20.07 -24.11
CA ALA A 301 35.33 20.00 -23.68
C ALA A 301 34.42 20.54 -24.78
N ILE A 302 33.54 19.69 -25.33
CA ILE A 302 32.79 19.99 -26.54
C ILE A 302 31.30 19.69 -26.30
N PRO A 303 30.41 20.69 -26.26
CA PRO A 303 28.97 20.46 -26.25
C PRO A 303 28.52 19.90 -27.61
N TYR A 304 27.49 19.06 -27.62
CA TYR A 304 26.99 18.43 -28.84
C TYR A 304 25.48 18.20 -28.79
N ILE A 305 24.85 18.24 -29.97
CA ILE A 305 23.49 17.80 -30.23
C ILE A 305 23.50 16.94 -31.50
N GLY A 306 23.33 15.62 -31.30
CA GLY A 306 23.42 14.64 -32.38
C GLY A 306 24.75 14.73 -33.15
N PRO A 307 24.72 14.94 -34.47
CA PRO A 307 25.94 15.06 -35.26
C PRO A 307 26.65 16.41 -35.12
N VAL A 308 26.00 17.44 -34.54
CA VAL A 308 26.56 18.79 -34.42
C VAL A 308 27.40 18.89 -33.14
N SER A 309 28.64 19.36 -33.28
CA SER A 309 29.54 19.65 -32.16
C SER A 309 29.82 21.15 -32.10
N GLY A 310 29.93 21.67 -30.88
CA GLY A 310 30.22 23.07 -30.61
C GLY A 310 31.72 23.35 -30.56
N VAL A 311 32.06 24.56 -30.11
CA VAL A 311 33.44 24.99 -29.97
C VAL A 311 34.11 24.26 -28.80
N ALA A 312 35.24 23.61 -29.07
CA ALA A 312 36.05 22.94 -28.07
C ALA A 312 36.68 23.95 -27.09
N ARG A 313 36.65 23.62 -25.79
CA ARG A 313 37.30 24.41 -24.73
C ARG A 313 38.47 23.64 -24.12
N VAL A 314 39.58 24.32 -23.90
CA VAL A 314 40.83 23.81 -23.31
C VAL A 314 41.38 24.82 -22.31
N GLY A 315 42.29 24.37 -21.44
CA GLY A 315 42.88 25.15 -20.36
C GLY A 315 41.93 25.36 -19.18
N ASP A 316 42.28 26.33 -18.33
CA ASP A 316 41.41 26.82 -17.27
C ASP A 316 40.46 27.90 -17.79
N SER A 317 39.20 27.82 -17.42
CA SER A 317 38.20 28.83 -17.75
C SER A 317 37.22 29.06 -16.61
N GLY A 318 36.58 30.24 -16.60
CA GLY A 318 35.37 30.48 -15.82
C GLY A 318 34.13 29.92 -16.54
N TRP A 319 32.98 29.94 -15.86
CA TRP A 319 31.70 29.59 -16.47
C TRP A 319 31.41 30.48 -17.67
N SER A 320 31.20 29.87 -18.83
CA SER A 320 30.87 30.59 -20.06
C SER A 320 29.77 29.88 -20.83
N GLU A 321 28.88 30.65 -21.45
CA GLU A 321 27.71 30.13 -22.16
C GLU A 321 28.12 29.40 -23.43
N PHE A 322 27.40 28.36 -23.79
CA PHE A 322 27.40 27.78 -25.13
C PHE A 322 25.97 27.75 -25.69
N SER A 323 25.87 27.80 -27.01
CA SER A 323 24.62 27.61 -27.72
C SER A 323 24.90 26.92 -29.06
N LEU A 324 24.11 25.90 -29.40
CA LEU A 324 24.18 25.17 -30.66
C LEU A 324 22.77 25.02 -31.24
N ASP A 325 22.62 25.39 -32.50
CA ASP A 325 21.40 25.14 -33.25
C ASP A 325 21.55 23.91 -34.14
N TYR A 326 20.54 23.05 -34.14
CA TYR A 326 20.46 21.88 -35.02
C TYR A 326 19.04 21.72 -35.56
N THR A 327 18.91 21.70 -36.89
CA THR A 327 17.63 21.38 -37.53
C THR A 327 17.57 19.89 -37.80
N ALA A 328 16.63 19.20 -37.16
CA ALA A 328 16.49 17.76 -37.29
C ALA A 328 16.02 17.39 -38.70
N THR A 329 16.73 16.47 -39.34
CA THR A 329 16.42 16.01 -40.71
C THR A 329 15.46 14.82 -40.75
N SER A 330 15.27 14.16 -39.61
CA SER A 330 14.40 12.98 -39.46
C SER A 330 13.86 12.93 -38.04
N ASP A 331 12.67 12.34 -37.89
CA ASP A 331 12.13 11.96 -36.59
C ASP A 331 13.06 10.92 -35.96
N GLY A 332 13.42 11.10 -34.70
CA GLY A 332 14.21 10.09 -34.00
C GLY A 332 14.88 10.58 -32.72
N LYS A 333 15.44 9.62 -31.98
CA LYS A 333 16.23 9.94 -30.79
C LYS A 333 17.56 10.55 -31.18
N CYS A 334 17.96 11.54 -30.38
CA CYS A 334 19.18 12.28 -30.52
C CYS A 334 19.86 12.37 -29.16
N SER A 335 21.16 12.05 -29.12
CA SER A 335 21.97 12.24 -27.92
C SER A 335 22.46 13.68 -27.84
N ILE A 336 22.42 14.24 -26.64
CA ILE A 336 22.80 15.62 -26.35
C ILE A 336 23.62 15.66 -25.07
N GLY A 337 24.64 16.51 -25.00
CA GLY A 337 25.46 16.66 -23.81
C GLY A 337 26.82 17.30 -24.08
N VAL A 338 27.81 16.99 -23.25
CA VAL A 338 29.19 17.47 -23.39
C VAL A 338 30.15 16.30 -23.35
N LYS A 339 31.12 16.26 -24.28
CA LYS A 339 32.23 15.29 -24.25
C LYS A 339 33.52 15.98 -23.80
N ASN A 340 34.30 15.32 -22.94
CA ASN A 340 35.66 15.72 -22.61
C ASN A 340 36.65 14.79 -23.32
N THR A 341 37.14 15.21 -24.48
CA THR A 341 38.13 14.44 -25.25
C THR A 341 39.58 14.79 -24.85
N GLY A 342 39.78 15.44 -23.71
CA GLY A 342 41.09 15.78 -23.19
C GLY A 342 41.88 14.56 -22.74
N THR A 343 43.20 14.69 -22.76
CA THR A 343 44.13 13.72 -22.16
C THR A 343 44.28 13.97 -20.66
N ASP A 344 43.95 15.18 -20.18
CA ASP A 344 43.93 15.51 -18.76
C ASP A 344 42.92 16.63 -18.44
N GLY A 345 42.65 16.84 -17.14
CA GLY A 345 41.73 17.86 -16.63
C GLY A 345 40.25 17.49 -16.70
N THR A 346 39.40 18.42 -16.25
CA THR A 346 37.97 18.21 -16.05
C THR A 346 37.16 19.33 -16.70
N ALA A 347 36.06 18.97 -17.35
CA ALA A 347 35.03 19.92 -17.78
C ALA A 347 33.87 19.88 -16.80
N TYR A 348 33.23 21.02 -16.57
CA TYR A 348 32.03 21.14 -15.74
C TYR A 348 30.90 21.67 -16.60
N LEU A 349 29.72 21.09 -16.46
CA LEU A 349 28.50 21.46 -17.16
C LEU A 349 27.45 21.87 -16.13
N ASP A 350 26.64 22.88 -16.47
CA ASP A 350 25.54 23.34 -15.63
C ASP A 350 24.47 24.12 -16.44
N ASP A 351 23.27 24.26 -15.86
CA ASP A 351 22.16 25.07 -16.38
C ASP A 351 21.87 24.81 -17.87
N VAL A 352 21.63 23.55 -18.23
CA VAL A 352 21.41 23.16 -19.63
C VAL A 352 19.93 23.13 -20.00
N CYS A 353 19.63 23.52 -21.24
CA CYS A 353 18.28 23.60 -21.77
C CYS A 353 18.25 23.20 -23.25
N LEU A 354 17.19 22.52 -23.67
CA LEU A 354 16.91 22.23 -25.07
C LEU A 354 15.53 22.74 -25.43
N VAL A 355 15.47 23.71 -26.33
CA VAL A 355 14.21 24.25 -26.83
C VAL A 355 14.09 24.03 -28.33
N ALA A 356 12.85 23.89 -28.81
CA ALA A 356 12.53 23.71 -30.22
C ALA A 356 11.83 24.95 -30.77
N SER A 357 12.01 25.20 -32.06
CA SER A 357 11.33 26.24 -32.83
C SER A 357 10.89 25.69 -34.19
N SER A 358 9.66 26.03 -34.57
CA SER A 358 9.10 25.78 -35.90
C SER A 358 9.21 26.99 -36.83
N ASP A 359 9.62 28.15 -36.32
CA ASP A 359 9.61 29.44 -37.02
C ASP A 359 11.02 30.05 -37.20
N GLY A 360 12.05 29.22 -37.16
CA GLY A 360 13.44 29.65 -37.35
C GLY A 360 14.04 30.42 -36.17
N GLY A 361 13.50 30.19 -34.96
CA GLY A 361 14.00 30.72 -33.70
C GLY A 361 13.32 32.00 -33.21
N ALA A 362 12.20 32.41 -33.82
CA ALA A 362 11.43 33.56 -33.35
C ALA A 362 10.65 33.23 -32.07
N THR A 363 10.15 31.99 -31.97
CA THR A 363 9.50 31.46 -30.77
C THR A 363 10.14 30.14 -30.38
N TRP A 364 10.41 29.98 -29.09
CA TRP A 364 10.96 28.75 -28.50
C TRP A 364 9.91 28.05 -27.64
N SER A 365 9.92 26.72 -27.68
CA SER A 365 9.09 25.85 -26.84
C SER A 365 9.52 25.90 -25.36
N ALA A 366 8.77 25.20 -24.51
CA ALA A 366 9.31 24.79 -23.21
C ALA A 366 10.47 23.79 -23.38
N ASP A 367 11.19 23.56 -22.28
CA ASP A 367 12.38 22.71 -22.25
C ASP A 367 12.03 21.24 -22.54
N TYR A 368 12.84 20.62 -23.39
CA TYR A 368 12.81 19.20 -23.71
C TYR A 368 13.68 18.39 -22.75
N LEU A 369 14.63 19.01 -22.05
CA LEU A 369 15.50 18.29 -21.14
C LEU A 369 14.78 17.97 -19.83
N SER A 370 15.11 16.82 -19.27
CA SER A 370 14.82 16.51 -17.87
C SER A 370 16.06 16.80 -17.04
N LYS A 371 15.84 17.29 -15.84
CA LYS A 371 16.89 17.69 -14.90
C LYS A 371 18.04 18.52 -15.50
N GLY A 372 17.71 19.61 -16.20
CA GLY A 372 18.68 20.48 -16.87
C GLY A 372 19.47 21.40 -15.94
N ASP A 373 18.88 21.76 -14.80
CA ASP A 373 19.57 22.39 -13.65
C ASP A 373 19.94 21.27 -12.65
N PHE A 374 21.21 21.20 -12.26
CA PHE A 374 21.72 20.10 -11.44
C PHE A 374 21.44 20.25 -9.94
N ASP A 375 20.95 21.41 -9.49
CA ASP A 375 20.33 21.62 -8.18
C ASP A 375 18.84 21.20 -8.22
N SER A 376 18.61 19.96 -8.63
CA SER A 376 17.28 19.34 -8.85
C SER A 376 16.33 19.37 -7.65
N GLU A 377 16.83 19.63 -6.45
CA GLU A 377 16.02 19.82 -5.26
C GLU A 377 15.26 21.16 -5.23
N ASN A 378 15.70 22.14 -6.03
CA ASN A 378 15.18 23.51 -6.02
C ASN A 378 13.99 23.72 -6.98
N TYR A 379 13.62 22.72 -7.78
CA TYR A 379 12.50 22.79 -8.72
C TYR A 379 11.81 21.43 -8.89
N ILE A 380 10.71 21.43 -9.66
CA ILE A 380 10.00 20.21 -10.05
C ILE A 380 10.29 19.90 -11.51
N ASP A 381 10.75 18.67 -11.81
CA ASP A 381 10.82 18.21 -13.20
C ASP A 381 9.39 18.01 -13.74
N LEU A 382 8.90 18.99 -14.49
CA LEU A 382 7.51 19.04 -14.96
C LEU A 382 7.15 17.87 -15.89
N LYS A 383 8.13 17.31 -16.62
CA LYS A 383 7.93 16.16 -17.49
C LYS A 383 7.69 14.90 -16.67
N GLU A 384 8.54 14.65 -15.68
CA GLU A 384 8.40 13.47 -14.83
C GLU A 384 7.15 13.57 -13.94
N ALA A 385 6.81 14.77 -13.48
CA ALA A 385 5.55 15.01 -12.77
C ALA A 385 4.32 14.81 -13.68
N TRP A 386 4.42 15.14 -14.97
CA TRP A 386 3.35 14.86 -15.94
C TRP A 386 3.15 13.36 -16.19
N LYS A 387 4.23 12.58 -16.19
CA LYS A 387 4.14 11.10 -16.24
C LYS A 387 3.37 10.55 -15.04
N ALA A 388 3.64 11.06 -13.84
CA ALA A 388 2.90 10.68 -12.65
C ALA A 388 1.39 10.99 -12.77
N ASP A 389 0.98 12.10 -13.39
CA ASP A 389 -0.45 12.36 -13.67
C ASP A 389 -1.09 11.23 -14.49
N ARG A 390 -0.38 10.71 -15.50
CA ARG A 390 -0.88 9.59 -16.33
C ARG A 390 -1.06 8.32 -15.51
N ILE A 391 -0.15 8.05 -14.58
CA ILE A 391 -0.20 6.86 -13.71
C ILE A 391 -1.40 6.94 -12.76
N PHE A 392 -1.62 8.09 -12.11
CA PHE A 392 -2.79 8.31 -11.27
C PHE A 392 -4.10 8.18 -12.04
N GLU A 393 -4.16 8.72 -13.26
CA GLU A 393 -5.33 8.63 -14.13
C GLU A 393 -5.58 7.18 -14.61
N ALA A 394 -4.54 6.46 -15.03
CA ALA A 394 -4.66 5.05 -15.40
C ALA A 394 -5.15 4.18 -14.23
N ALA A 395 -4.61 4.41 -13.02
CA ALA A 395 -5.05 3.71 -11.82
C ALA A 395 -6.53 3.99 -11.52
N ARG A 396 -6.97 5.26 -11.66
CA ARG A 396 -8.36 5.68 -11.48
C ARG A 396 -9.30 5.00 -12.47
N GLN A 397 -8.94 4.96 -13.75
CA GLN A 397 -9.72 4.31 -14.82
C GLN A 397 -9.91 2.82 -14.59
N HIS A 398 -8.95 2.17 -13.94
CA HIS A 398 -8.96 0.72 -13.70
C HIS A 398 -9.35 0.33 -12.27
N GLY A 399 -9.73 1.29 -11.41
CA GLY A 399 -10.17 1.03 -10.04
C GLY A 399 -9.07 0.40 -9.16
N VAL A 400 -7.83 0.87 -9.36
CA VAL A 400 -6.62 0.53 -8.60
C VAL A 400 -6.24 1.73 -7.73
N TYR A 401 -5.82 1.48 -6.49
CA TYR A 401 -5.35 2.48 -5.55
C TYR A 401 -3.83 2.42 -5.40
N LEU A 402 -3.17 3.57 -5.53
CA LEU A 402 -1.73 3.75 -5.50
C LEU A 402 -1.27 4.11 -4.10
N LYS A 403 -0.50 3.22 -3.47
CA LYS A 403 0.30 3.54 -2.29
C LYS A 403 1.64 4.09 -2.79
N THR A 404 1.86 5.38 -2.58
CA THR A 404 2.93 6.10 -3.27
C THR A 404 4.09 6.40 -2.34
N VAL A 405 5.25 5.81 -2.63
CA VAL A 405 6.51 6.08 -1.93
C VAL A 405 7.10 7.41 -2.41
N VAL A 406 7.23 8.37 -1.49
CA VAL A 406 7.72 9.72 -1.77
C VAL A 406 9.25 9.76 -1.87
N SER A 407 9.96 9.09 -0.96
CA SER A 407 11.42 9.00 -0.95
C SER A 407 11.92 7.58 -0.69
N GLU A 408 13.17 7.32 -1.08
CA GLU A 408 13.85 6.08 -0.69
C GLU A 408 14.57 6.30 0.65
N LYS A 409 14.80 5.25 1.45
CA LYS A 409 15.74 5.39 2.55
C LYS A 409 17.07 5.86 2.00
N GLN A 410 17.77 6.64 2.80
CA GLN A 410 19.06 7.17 2.40
C GLN A 410 19.07 8.14 1.22
N ASP A 411 17.92 8.75 0.87
CA ASP A 411 17.81 9.78 -0.17
C ASP A 411 18.95 10.81 -0.09
N SER A 412 19.73 10.87 -1.17
CA SER A 412 20.93 11.71 -1.23
C SER A 412 20.62 13.17 -1.51
N SER A 413 19.51 13.47 -2.18
CA SER A 413 19.14 14.83 -2.56
C SER A 413 18.98 15.70 -1.31
N LEU A 414 18.28 15.17 -0.31
CA LEU A 414 18.04 15.86 0.96
C LEU A 414 19.12 15.56 2.00
N GLY A 415 19.70 14.36 1.97
CA GLY A 415 20.75 13.94 2.89
C GLY A 415 22.08 14.66 2.70
N CYS A 416 22.33 15.23 1.51
CA CYS A 416 23.57 15.96 1.19
C CYS A 416 23.46 17.48 1.38
N ILE A 417 22.36 18.01 1.94
CA ILE A 417 22.22 19.44 2.23
C ILE A 417 22.62 19.68 3.68
N GLY A 418 23.60 20.56 3.91
CA GLY A 418 24.01 20.97 5.26
C GLY A 418 23.03 21.97 5.89
N ALA A 419 23.19 22.22 7.20
CA ALA A 419 22.35 23.17 7.92
C ALA A 419 22.49 24.63 7.41
N ASP A 420 23.63 24.95 6.79
CA ASP A 420 23.91 26.20 6.10
C ASP A 420 23.54 26.17 4.60
N GLY A 421 22.89 25.10 4.15
CA GLY A 421 22.49 24.85 2.76
C GLY A 421 23.62 24.49 1.81
N THR A 422 24.84 24.29 2.27
CA THR A 422 25.95 23.84 1.40
C THR A 422 25.85 22.34 1.09
N ALA A 423 26.51 21.90 0.01
CA ALA A 423 26.64 20.48 -0.30
C ALA A 423 27.60 19.79 0.69
N VAL A 424 27.11 18.79 1.41
CA VAL A 424 27.87 18.00 2.39
C VAL A 424 27.86 16.51 2.05
N THR A 425 28.65 15.73 2.78
CA THR A 425 28.51 14.28 2.75
C THR A 425 27.16 13.87 3.31
N ARG A 426 26.54 12.88 2.64
CA ARG A 426 25.22 12.37 2.96
C ARG A 426 25.10 11.95 4.43
N SER A 427 24.04 12.39 5.11
CA SER A 427 23.71 12.00 6.49
C SER A 427 22.21 11.80 6.67
N ASP A 428 21.81 10.78 7.45
CA ASP A 428 20.41 10.57 7.86
C ASP A 428 19.87 11.74 8.68
N SER A 429 20.72 12.43 9.46
CA SER A 429 20.32 13.61 10.23
C SER A 429 19.89 14.78 9.34
N ASN A 430 20.39 14.86 8.10
CA ASN A 430 19.98 15.87 7.14
C ASN A 430 18.69 15.46 6.41
N PHE A 431 18.51 14.16 6.14
CA PHE A 431 17.29 13.65 5.51
C PHE A 431 16.07 13.72 6.44
N TYR A 432 16.25 13.31 7.70
CA TYR A 432 15.25 13.38 8.75
C TYR A 432 15.32 14.67 9.58
N ALA A 433 15.85 15.74 8.99
CA ALA A 433 16.18 16.94 9.73
C ALA A 433 14.97 17.65 10.37
N SER A 434 15.29 18.51 11.34
CA SER A 434 14.33 19.33 12.08
C SER A 434 13.60 20.35 11.21
N ALA A 435 12.51 20.93 11.73
CA ALA A 435 11.67 21.90 11.02
C ALA A 435 12.41 23.14 10.49
N THR A 436 13.52 23.54 11.10
CA THR A 436 14.32 24.71 10.71
C THR A 436 15.45 24.38 9.75
N HIS A 437 15.64 23.10 9.41
CA HIS A 437 16.67 22.67 8.48
C HIS A 437 16.20 22.83 7.01
N PRO A 438 17.08 23.24 6.08
CA PRO A 438 16.72 23.43 4.67
C PRO A 438 16.09 22.19 4.02
N SER A 439 16.61 20.99 4.30
CA SER A 439 16.05 19.74 3.78
C SER A 439 14.58 19.53 4.18
N ARG A 440 14.20 19.86 5.43
CA ARG A 440 12.81 19.74 5.88
C ARG A 440 11.91 20.78 5.23
N TRP A 441 12.43 21.98 5.02
CA TRP A 441 11.71 23.04 4.32
C TRP A 441 11.43 22.65 2.87
N LEU A 442 12.43 22.11 2.16
CA LEU A 442 12.28 21.60 0.78
C LEU A 442 11.28 20.43 0.73
N GLN A 443 11.36 19.48 1.67
CA GLN A 443 10.37 18.40 1.78
C GLN A 443 8.95 18.95 1.89
N LYS A 444 8.69 19.96 2.73
CA LYS A 444 7.36 20.58 2.83
C LYS A 444 6.92 21.24 1.53
N ALA A 445 7.83 21.87 0.79
CA ALA A 445 7.54 22.41 -0.54
C ALA A 445 7.14 21.29 -1.51
N TRP A 446 7.86 20.16 -1.52
CA TRP A 446 7.53 18.99 -2.32
C TRP A 446 6.19 18.36 -1.91
N TRP A 447 5.92 18.24 -0.61
CA TRP A 447 4.66 17.72 -0.09
C TRP A 447 3.47 18.63 -0.43
N ARG A 448 3.67 19.95 -0.47
CA ARG A 448 2.67 20.88 -0.96
C ARG A 448 2.35 20.61 -2.42
N TYR A 449 3.39 20.47 -3.23
CA TYR A 449 3.27 20.25 -4.66
C TYR A 449 2.59 18.91 -4.98
N MET A 450 3.00 17.82 -4.32
CA MET A 450 2.39 16.50 -4.53
C MET A 450 0.91 16.48 -4.11
N THR A 451 0.58 17.15 -3.00
CA THR A 451 -0.81 17.26 -2.51
C THR A 451 -1.66 18.09 -3.47
N ALA A 452 -1.14 19.24 -3.92
CA ALA A 452 -1.79 20.11 -4.89
C ALA A 452 -2.11 19.40 -6.20
N ARG A 453 -1.16 18.58 -6.69
CA ARG A 453 -1.25 17.95 -8.00
C ARG A 453 -2.02 16.64 -8.00
N TRP A 454 -1.84 15.80 -6.98
CA TRP A 454 -2.36 14.44 -6.96
C TRP A 454 -3.36 14.14 -5.83
N GLY A 455 -3.53 15.03 -4.85
CA GLY A 455 -4.49 14.85 -3.75
C GLY A 455 -5.96 14.83 -4.21
N CYS A 456 -6.26 15.30 -5.42
CA CYS A 456 -7.60 15.22 -6.02
C CYS A 456 -7.97 13.84 -6.58
N TYR A 457 -7.03 12.91 -6.74
CA TYR A 457 -7.32 11.60 -7.34
C TYR A 457 -7.77 10.60 -6.28
N THR A 458 -8.97 10.04 -6.46
CA THR A 458 -9.47 8.93 -5.62
C THR A 458 -8.67 7.64 -5.79
N SER A 459 -7.83 7.55 -6.82
CA SER A 459 -6.86 6.46 -6.98
C SER A 459 -5.65 6.59 -6.05
N LEU A 460 -5.49 7.67 -5.29
CA LEU A 460 -4.48 7.73 -4.22
C LEU A 460 -4.94 6.88 -3.02
N HIS A 461 -4.15 5.87 -2.67
CA HIS A 461 -4.29 5.16 -1.41
C HIS A 461 -3.67 5.98 -0.27
N SER A 462 -2.37 6.31 -0.39
CA SER A 462 -1.61 6.98 0.66
C SER A 462 -0.26 7.53 0.18
N TRP A 463 0.28 8.48 0.93
CA TRP A 463 1.67 8.91 0.86
C TRP A 463 2.53 8.15 1.88
N GLU A 464 3.60 7.53 1.42
CA GLU A 464 4.61 6.91 2.28
C GLU A 464 5.86 7.79 2.28
N LEU A 465 6.27 8.30 3.46
CA LEU A 465 7.42 9.20 3.59
C LEU A 465 8.65 8.60 2.92
N CYS A 466 9.08 7.43 3.40
CA CYS A 466 10.14 6.69 2.78
C CYS A 466 9.94 5.17 2.85
N ASN A 467 10.48 4.51 1.83
CA ASN A 467 10.69 3.07 1.82
C ASN A 467 11.74 2.71 2.86
N GLU A 468 11.44 1.75 3.74
CA GLU A 468 12.42 1.17 4.66
C GLU A 468 13.14 2.23 5.52
N GLY A 469 12.37 3.07 6.22
CA GLY A 469 12.92 3.99 7.20
C GLY A 469 13.42 3.30 8.47
N ASP A 470 14.24 4.02 9.24
CA ASP A 470 14.90 3.50 10.45
C ASP A 470 13.92 3.31 11.61
N PRO A 471 13.70 2.08 12.09
CA PRO A 471 12.78 1.80 13.19
C PRO A 471 13.31 2.20 14.56
N PHE A 472 14.49 2.80 14.67
CA PHE A 472 15.08 3.24 15.94
C PHE A 472 15.40 4.73 15.97
N SER A 473 15.00 5.45 14.93
CA SER A 473 15.33 6.86 14.76
C SER A 473 14.14 7.75 15.16
N ALA A 474 14.28 8.42 16.31
CA ALA A 474 13.32 9.47 16.71
C ALA A 474 13.20 10.57 15.63
N SER A 475 14.29 10.89 14.93
CA SER A 475 14.25 11.83 13.81
C SER A 475 13.41 11.32 12.64
N HIS A 476 13.44 10.01 12.36
CA HIS A 476 12.56 9.41 11.36
C HIS A 476 11.09 9.49 11.80
N TYR A 477 10.78 9.21 13.06
CA TYR A 477 9.43 9.35 13.61
C TYR A 477 8.91 10.79 13.46
N ASP A 478 9.72 11.77 13.84
CA ASP A 478 9.41 13.19 13.69
C ASP A 478 9.19 13.56 12.22
N ALA A 479 9.97 12.98 11.31
CA ALA A 479 9.82 13.18 9.88
C ALA A 479 8.47 12.66 9.35
N ALA A 480 8.08 11.47 9.78
CA ALA A 480 6.85 10.81 9.34
C ALA A 480 5.62 11.55 9.89
N ASN A 481 5.66 11.95 11.17
CA ASN A 481 4.62 12.79 11.77
C ASN A 481 4.54 14.16 11.07
N ALA A 482 5.67 14.80 10.76
CA ALA A 482 5.69 16.09 10.07
C ALA A 482 5.07 16.00 8.66
N LEU A 483 5.26 14.88 7.94
CA LEU A 483 4.57 14.64 6.67
C LEU A 483 3.06 14.54 6.88
N ALA A 484 2.63 13.66 7.78
CA ALA A 484 1.22 13.41 8.03
C ALA A 484 0.49 14.68 8.50
N ASP A 485 1.04 15.39 9.48
CA ASP A 485 0.51 16.66 10.00
C ASP A 485 0.40 17.71 8.88
N TYR A 486 1.42 17.82 8.04
CA TYR A 486 1.43 18.77 6.94
C TYR A 486 0.34 18.43 5.92
N VAL A 487 0.32 17.20 5.40
CA VAL A 487 -0.69 16.75 4.41
C VAL A 487 -2.09 16.91 4.97
N HIS A 488 -2.34 16.46 6.20
CA HIS A 488 -3.65 16.58 6.84
C HIS A 488 -4.09 18.04 7.08
N SER A 489 -3.15 18.99 7.08
CA SER A 489 -3.44 20.43 7.24
C SER A 489 -3.77 21.14 5.93
N VAL A 490 -3.27 20.66 4.79
CA VAL A 490 -3.40 21.33 3.48
C VAL A 490 -4.24 20.54 2.46
N ASP A 491 -4.41 19.23 2.65
CA ASP A 491 -5.26 18.38 1.82
C ASP A 491 -6.69 18.33 2.37
N PRO A 492 -7.69 18.89 1.67
CA PRO A 492 -9.07 18.79 2.10
C PRO A 492 -9.60 17.36 2.13
N ASN A 493 -9.00 16.42 1.39
CA ASN A 493 -9.38 15.03 1.40
C ASN A 493 -8.75 14.25 2.57
N ARG A 494 -7.75 14.84 3.26
CA ARG A 494 -6.85 14.19 4.23
C ARG A 494 -6.35 12.84 3.71
N ALA A 495 -5.59 12.85 2.60
CA ALA A 495 -4.92 11.65 2.11
C ALA A 495 -4.16 10.95 3.24
N MET A 496 -4.27 9.61 3.28
CA MET A 496 -3.58 8.82 4.30
C MET A 496 -2.06 8.95 4.16
N CYS A 497 -1.36 8.97 5.28
CA CYS A 497 0.09 9.04 5.35
C CYS A 497 0.67 7.90 6.18
N THR A 498 1.84 7.40 5.78
CA THR A 498 2.61 6.40 6.53
C THR A 498 4.11 6.56 6.32
N THR A 499 4.89 5.68 6.94
CA THR A 499 6.28 5.36 6.58
C THR A 499 6.47 3.86 6.76
N SER A 500 7.30 3.20 5.95
CA SER A 500 7.56 1.77 6.14
C SER A 500 8.85 1.53 6.90
N PHE A 501 8.92 0.40 7.61
CA PHE A 501 10.09 -0.02 8.37
C PHE A 501 10.65 -1.33 7.80
N TRP A 502 11.97 -1.44 7.72
CA TRP A 502 12.63 -2.60 7.09
C TRP A 502 12.54 -3.91 7.88
N HIS A 503 12.12 -3.88 9.16
CA HIS A 503 11.90 -5.10 9.96
C HIS A 503 11.10 -4.96 11.27
N SER A 504 11.02 -3.76 11.86
CA SER A 504 10.50 -3.55 13.22
C SER A 504 9.20 -2.75 13.24
N ILE A 505 8.45 -2.89 14.33
CA ILE A 505 7.21 -2.15 14.61
C ILE A 505 7.40 -1.36 15.91
N PRO A 506 7.91 -0.12 15.83
CA PRO A 506 8.13 0.70 17.00
C PRO A 506 6.80 1.22 17.57
N MET A 507 6.31 0.57 18.63
CA MET A 507 4.99 0.89 19.18
C MET A 507 4.93 2.23 19.90
N GLU A 508 6.06 2.75 20.41
CA GLU A 508 6.12 4.10 20.95
C GLU A 508 5.79 5.16 19.88
N PHE A 509 6.18 4.91 18.63
CA PHE A 509 5.82 5.73 17.49
C PHE A 509 4.36 5.50 17.10
N TRP A 510 3.96 4.27 16.79
CA TRP A 510 2.65 4.01 16.19
C TRP A 510 1.46 4.40 17.09
N LYS A 511 1.59 4.25 18.41
CA LYS A 511 0.56 4.65 19.40
C LYS A 511 0.31 6.16 19.45
N THR A 512 1.29 6.98 19.06
CA THR A 512 1.23 8.45 19.19
C THR A 512 1.33 9.18 17.85
N SER A 513 1.66 8.46 16.79
CA SER A 513 1.90 9.01 15.46
C SER A 513 0.64 9.56 14.79
N SER A 514 0.83 10.62 14.01
CA SER A 514 -0.18 11.17 13.09
C SER A 514 -0.38 10.35 11.82
N CYS A 515 0.48 9.36 11.53
CA CYS A 515 0.31 8.44 10.41
C CYS A 515 -0.93 7.55 10.59
N ASP A 516 -1.59 7.20 9.49
CA ASP A 516 -2.93 6.60 9.51
C ASP A 516 -2.92 5.06 9.67
N TYR A 517 -1.81 4.39 9.33
CA TYR A 517 -1.70 2.92 9.40
C TYR A 517 -0.24 2.45 9.53
N LEU A 518 -0.06 1.23 10.08
CA LEU A 518 1.24 0.59 10.28
C LEU A 518 1.74 -0.03 8.98
N ASP A 519 3.05 0.05 8.75
CA ASP A 519 3.68 -0.51 7.56
C ASP A 519 5.03 -1.14 7.88
N VAL A 520 5.16 -2.43 7.60
CA VAL A 520 6.37 -3.21 7.87
C VAL A 520 6.71 -4.11 6.70
N HIS A 521 8.00 -4.27 6.45
CA HIS A 521 8.54 -5.11 5.41
C HIS A 521 9.04 -6.41 6.02
N GLU A 522 8.63 -7.53 5.43
CA GLU A 522 8.95 -8.84 5.98
C GLU A 522 8.82 -9.95 4.94
N TYR A 523 9.79 -10.86 4.85
CA TYR A 523 9.83 -11.87 3.78
C TYR A 523 9.79 -13.29 4.35
N ILE A 524 9.02 -14.17 3.68
CA ILE A 524 8.83 -15.57 4.07
C ILE A 524 9.98 -16.39 3.46
N GLY A 525 11.02 -16.77 4.19
CA GLY A 525 12.04 -17.66 3.64
C GLY A 525 13.19 -17.95 4.60
N PRO A 526 14.04 -18.96 4.32
CA PRO A 526 15.25 -19.19 5.09
C PRO A 526 16.22 -18.00 4.99
N ASN A 527 17.00 -17.81 6.05
CA ASN A 527 18.04 -16.78 6.10
C ASN A 527 19.20 -17.16 5.16
N THR A 528 19.40 -16.45 4.06
CA THR A 528 20.66 -16.52 3.31
C THR A 528 21.79 -15.94 4.19
N PRO A 529 22.91 -16.63 4.40
CA PRO A 529 24.04 -16.08 5.15
C PRO A 529 24.49 -14.75 4.54
N GLY A 530 24.38 -13.66 5.31
CA GLY A 530 24.74 -12.30 4.87
C GLY A 530 23.59 -11.39 4.43
N THR A 531 22.36 -11.90 4.34
CA THR A 531 21.16 -11.07 4.13
C THR A 531 20.23 -11.28 5.32
N ALA A 532 19.98 -10.25 6.12
CA ALA A 532 19.04 -10.36 7.23
C ALA A 532 17.63 -10.66 6.69
N SER A 533 17.16 -11.89 6.86
CA SER A 533 15.73 -12.16 6.93
C SER A 533 15.22 -11.68 8.29
N HIS A 534 14.06 -11.05 8.30
CA HIS A 534 13.53 -10.26 9.41
C HIS A 534 12.31 -10.94 10.08
N GLY A 535 12.21 -12.27 9.94
CA GLY A 535 11.08 -13.10 10.36
C GLY A 535 11.35 -14.10 11.46
N PRO A 536 10.30 -14.80 11.96
CA PRO A 536 10.36 -15.67 13.13
C PRO A 536 11.44 -16.72 12.94
N ARG A 537 12.49 -16.64 13.77
CA ARG A 537 13.73 -17.36 13.53
C ARG A 537 13.61 -18.83 13.92
N TYR A 538 14.13 -19.65 13.00
CA TYR A 538 14.49 -21.06 13.05
C TYR A 538 13.42 -22.17 13.02
N LEU A 539 12.45 -22.28 13.94
CA LEU A 539 11.67 -23.55 13.99
C LEU A 539 10.75 -23.80 12.79
N ALA A 540 10.27 -22.75 12.14
CA ALA A 540 9.46 -22.85 10.93
C ALA A 540 10.27 -23.09 9.64
N TRP A 541 11.60 -23.33 9.72
CA TRP A 541 12.52 -23.24 8.56
C TRP A 541 13.50 -24.39 8.39
N VAL A 542 13.58 -25.30 9.35
CA VAL A 542 14.52 -26.43 9.29
C VAL A 542 13.80 -27.58 8.59
N ASP A 543 14.14 -27.83 7.32
CA ASP A 543 13.86 -29.14 6.71
C ASP A 543 14.43 -30.19 7.65
N GLY A 544 13.64 -31.21 8.01
CA GLY A 544 13.81 -32.08 9.19
C GLY A 544 15.09 -32.93 9.25
N GLN A 545 16.22 -32.43 8.74
CA GLN A 545 17.51 -33.08 8.62
C GLN A 545 18.71 -32.29 9.18
N GLN A 546 18.57 -31.02 9.58
CA GLN A 546 19.70 -30.25 10.15
C GLN A 546 19.35 -29.67 11.53
N PRO A 547 19.68 -30.36 12.64
CA PRO A 547 19.64 -29.71 13.97
C PRO A 547 20.49 -28.42 13.95
N PRO A 548 20.12 -27.34 14.67
CA PRO A 548 21.01 -26.19 14.80
C PRO A 548 22.34 -26.63 15.41
N ALA A 549 23.42 -26.01 14.94
CA ALA A 549 24.79 -26.39 15.22
C ALA A 549 25.03 -26.71 16.71
N GLU A 550 25.78 -27.78 16.97
CA GLU A 550 26.29 -28.11 18.30
C GLU A 550 27.00 -26.88 18.89
N ASN A 551 26.45 -26.30 19.96
CA ASN A 551 27.24 -25.43 20.81
C ASN A 551 28.04 -26.31 21.79
N SER A 552 29.06 -25.73 22.43
CA SER A 552 29.91 -26.47 23.37
C SER A 552 29.19 -26.92 24.65
N THR A 553 27.89 -26.65 24.80
CA THR A 553 27.11 -26.91 26.03
C THR A 553 25.87 -27.79 25.83
N GLY A 554 25.46 -28.17 24.61
CA GLY A 554 24.30 -29.04 24.37
C GLY A 554 23.97 -29.33 22.89
N VAL A 555 22.89 -30.07 22.65
CA VAL A 555 22.33 -30.43 21.33
C VAL A 555 20.83 -30.14 21.30
N LEU A 556 20.31 -29.58 20.20
CA LEU A 556 18.88 -29.47 19.91
C LEU A 556 18.53 -30.44 18.78
N ALA A 557 17.48 -31.25 18.92
CA ALA A 557 17.01 -32.15 17.88
C ALA A 557 15.49 -32.20 17.82
N PHE A 558 14.95 -32.70 16.70
CA PHE A 558 13.55 -33.12 16.65
C PHE A 558 13.43 -34.56 17.18
N GLY A 559 12.51 -34.76 18.12
CA GLY A 559 12.19 -36.06 18.71
C GLY A 559 10.81 -36.58 18.28
N ALA A 560 10.49 -37.82 18.65
CA ALA A 560 9.13 -38.34 18.56
C ALA A 560 8.26 -37.66 19.62
N GLY A 561 7.17 -37.01 19.19
CA GLY A 561 6.19 -36.34 20.05
C GLY A 561 5.30 -37.31 20.82
N ARG A 562 4.11 -36.86 21.22
CA ARG A 562 3.22 -37.65 22.07
C ARG A 562 2.65 -38.86 21.32
N SER A 563 2.37 -39.95 22.05
CA SER A 563 2.02 -41.23 21.41
C SER A 563 0.60 -41.28 20.80
N ASP A 564 -0.20 -40.24 20.98
CA ASP A 564 -1.63 -40.16 20.63
C ASP A 564 -1.98 -39.19 19.48
N ASP A 565 -0.99 -38.49 18.91
CA ASP A 565 -1.15 -37.56 17.76
C ASP A 565 -0.14 -37.80 16.62
N ARG A 566 0.92 -38.61 16.86
CA ARG A 566 2.07 -38.78 15.95
C ARG A 566 2.77 -37.45 15.64
N SER A 567 2.85 -36.54 16.61
CA SER A 567 3.53 -35.26 16.49
C SER A 567 5.07 -35.37 16.53
N LYS A 568 5.79 -34.35 16.06
CA LYS A 568 7.21 -34.11 16.36
C LYS A 568 7.29 -33.28 17.64
N CYS A 569 8.35 -33.47 18.43
CA CYS A 569 8.65 -32.57 19.54
C CYS A 569 10.06 -31.98 19.42
N ILE A 570 10.36 -30.96 20.22
CA ILE A 570 11.73 -30.48 20.39
C ILE A 570 12.39 -31.25 21.52
N GLU A 571 13.56 -31.85 21.26
CA GLU A 571 14.48 -32.39 22.28
C GLU A 571 15.65 -31.42 22.51
N ILE A 572 15.87 -31.07 23.78
CA ILE A 572 17.01 -30.26 24.23
C ILE A 572 17.87 -31.12 25.13
N THR A 573 19.04 -31.48 24.62
CA THR A 573 20.03 -32.29 25.32
C THR A 573 21.10 -31.40 25.91
N ALA A 574 21.23 -31.41 27.23
CA ALA A 574 22.28 -30.68 27.93
C ALA A 574 23.47 -31.60 28.24
N LYS A 575 24.66 -31.25 27.72
CA LYS A 575 25.89 -32.05 27.83
C LYS A 575 26.52 -31.88 29.22
N ALA A 576 27.03 -32.95 29.81
CA ALA A 576 27.81 -32.85 31.05
C ALA A 576 29.13 -32.09 30.82
N VAL A 577 29.43 -31.10 31.67
CA VAL A 577 30.70 -30.35 31.65
C VAL A 577 31.36 -30.47 33.03
N SER A 578 32.68 -30.66 33.07
CA SER A 578 33.40 -30.98 34.30
C SER A 578 33.16 -29.93 35.41
N ASN A 579 32.71 -30.40 36.57
CA ASN A 579 32.52 -29.68 37.83
C ASN A 579 31.50 -28.52 37.86
N THR A 580 30.70 -28.29 36.82
CA THR A 580 29.62 -27.27 36.83
C THR A 580 28.36 -27.82 36.17
N ALA A 581 27.17 -27.56 36.71
CA ALA A 581 25.93 -27.87 36.00
C ALA A 581 25.90 -27.08 34.68
N SER A 582 25.66 -27.76 33.56
CA SER A 582 25.54 -27.09 32.26
C SER A 582 24.07 -26.74 32.03
N ILE A 583 23.86 -25.52 31.53
CA ILE A 583 22.55 -25.04 31.11
C ILE A 583 22.64 -24.92 29.60
N THR A 584 21.79 -25.66 28.92
CA THR A 584 21.58 -25.49 27.49
C THR A 584 20.36 -24.64 27.33
N THR A 585 20.60 -23.34 27.19
CA THR A 585 19.60 -22.42 26.68
C THR A 585 19.68 -22.44 25.17
N VAL A 586 18.57 -22.78 24.53
CA VAL A 586 18.42 -22.66 23.10
C VAL A 586 17.44 -21.53 22.85
N SER A 587 17.99 -20.37 22.50
CA SER A 587 17.23 -19.20 22.05
C SER A 587 16.71 -19.46 20.64
N GLN A 588 15.48 -19.95 20.57
CA GLN A 588 14.68 -20.14 19.37
C GLN A 588 13.46 -19.24 19.55
N GLU A 589 13.48 -18.06 18.95
CA GLU A 589 12.60 -16.96 19.35
C GLU A 589 11.32 -16.91 18.52
N TYR A 590 10.18 -17.17 19.17
CA TYR A 590 8.88 -16.74 18.66
C TYR A 590 8.65 -15.29 19.06
N HIS A 591 8.59 -14.38 18.09
CA HIS A 591 8.21 -12.99 18.35
C HIS A 591 6.69 -12.87 18.37
N ILE A 592 6.13 -12.57 19.53
CA ILE A 592 4.69 -12.48 19.74
C ILE A 592 4.36 -11.07 20.22
N GLY A 593 3.45 -10.37 19.55
CA GLY A 593 2.95 -9.09 20.05
C GLY A 593 2.13 -9.27 21.33
N VAL A 594 2.44 -8.51 22.38
CA VAL A 594 1.77 -8.59 23.69
C VAL A 594 1.32 -7.21 24.20
N ASP A 595 0.20 -7.18 24.92
CA ASP A 595 -0.32 -6.00 25.59
C ASP A 595 -0.03 -6.09 27.10
N PRO A 596 0.71 -5.14 27.69
CA PRO A 596 0.92 -5.09 29.14
C PRO A 596 -0.35 -4.92 29.97
N GLY A 597 -1.47 -4.51 29.36
CA GLY A 597 -2.78 -4.46 30.01
C GLY A 597 -3.51 -5.80 30.03
N HIS A 598 -3.04 -6.82 29.31
CA HIS A 598 -3.63 -8.15 29.27
C HIS A 598 -2.86 -9.13 30.15
N THR A 599 -3.51 -10.24 30.48
CA THR A 599 -2.89 -11.43 31.09
C THR A 599 -2.82 -12.57 30.08
N TYR A 600 -1.85 -13.46 30.26
CA TYR A 600 -1.55 -14.55 29.34
C TYR A 600 -1.43 -15.89 30.05
N THR A 601 -1.89 -16.94 29.37
CA THR A 601 -1.63 -18.33 29.73
C THR A 601 -0.60 -18.92 28.76
N LEU A 602 0.48 -19.47 29.29
CA LEU A 602 1.39 -20.34 28.55
C LEU A 602 1.11 -21.80 28.91
N ARG A 603 0.88 -22.64 27.90
CA ARG A 603 0.62 -24.07 28.05
C ARG A 603 1.50 -24.86 27.10
N TYR A 604 2.11 -25.94 27.58
CA TYR A 604 2.90 -26.85 26.74
C TYR A 604 2.99 -28.23 27.38
N TRP A 605 3.31 -29.25 26.59
CA TRP A 605 3.63 -30.59 27.06
C TRP A 605 5.13 -30.77 27.22
N ALA A 606 5.53 -31.45 28.28
CA ALA A 606 6.92 -31.66 28.60
C ALA A 606 7.20 -33.10 29.02
N LYS A 607 8.37 -33.61 28.64
CA LYS A 607 8.94 -34.89 29.06
C LYS A 607 10.39 -34.67 29.45
N ALA A 608 10.93 -35.44 30.39
CA ALA A 608 12.30 -35.26 30.86
C ALA A 608 13.01 -36.57 31.18
N ARG A 609 14.32 -36.59 30.96
CA ARG A 609 15.24 -37.65 31.36
C ARG A 609 16.44 -37.02 32.05
N ASP A 610 16.60 -37.36 33.32
CA ASP A 610 17.77 -37.05 34.15
C ASP A 610 18.07 -35.54 34.27
N VAL A 611 17.03 -34.71 34.16
CA VAL A 611 17.14 -33.25 34.27
C VAL A 611 17.34 -32.88 35.73
N ALA A 612 18.46 -32.25 36.06
CA ALA A 612 18.81 -31.87 37.42
C ALA A 612 19.55 -30.53 37.46
N ASN A 613 19.63 -29.91 38.64
CA ASN A 613 20.34 -28.65 38.85
C ASN A 613 21.29 -28.78 40.05
N ARG A 614 22.60 -28.57 39.83
CA ARG A 614 23.61 -28.58 40.91
C ARG A 614 23.89 -27.13 41.35
N GLY A 615 23.32 -26.72 42.49
CA GLY A 615 23.61 -25.42 43.11
C GLY A 615 22.39 -24.61 43.60
N GLY A 616 21.18 -25.15 43.52
CA GLY A 616 19.95 -24.55 44.09
C GLY A 616 18.97 -23.97 43.05
N ASP A 617 17.73 -23.76 43.50
CA ASP A 617 16.53 -23.45 42.71
C ASP A 617 16.43 -22.01 42.16
N ALA A 618 17.50 -21.47 41.59
CA ALA A 618 17.40 -20.19 40.89
C ALA A 618 16.54 -20.34 39.61
N ALA A 619 15.53 -19.48 39.44
CA ALA A 619 14.53 -19.55 38.35
C ALA A 619 15.14 -19.61 36.93
N GLY A 620 16.33 -19.05 36.72
CA GLY A 620 17.06 -19.12 35.44
C GLY A 620 17.79 -20.44 35.16
N ARG A 621 17.65 -21.46 36.04
CA ARG A 621 18.38 -22.74 35.97
C ARG A 621 17.46 -23.96 36.03
N ARG A 622 16.18 -23.81 35.67
CA ARG A 622 15.21 -24.91 35.61
C ARG A 622 14.80 -25.18 34.16
N PRO A 623 14.49 -26.44 33.80
CA PRO A 623 13.97 -26.76 32.49
C PRO A 623 12.61 -26.06 32.26
N GLY A 624 12.30 -25.71 31.02
CA GLY A 624 11.02 -25.12 30.67
C GLY A 624 11.13 -24.06 29.57
N LEU A 625 10.19 -23.10 29.61
CA LEU A 625 10.09 -22.01 28.65
C LEU A 625 10.40 -20.66 29.30
N PHE A 626 11.25 -19.88 28.64
CA PHE A 626 11.64 -18.54 29.02
C PHE A 626 10.89 -17.56 28.12
N LEU A 627 10.16 -16.64 28.75
CA LEU A 627 9.47 -15.56 28.06
C LEU A 627 10.27 -14.29 28.32
N VAL A 628 10.87 -13.76 27.27
CA VAL A 628 11.67 -12.54 27.32
C VAL A 628 10.84 -11.41 26.73
N TRP A 629 10.67 -10.34 27.49
CA TRP A 629 9.88 -9.19 27.09
C TRP A 629 10.78 -8.13 26.45
N SER A 630 10.33 -7.56 25.35
CA SER A 630 11.02 -6.56 24.53
C SER A 630 10.09 -5.37 24.25
N LYS A 631 10.62 -4.15 24.08
CA LYS A 631 9.80 -2.97 23.72
C LYS A 631 9.51 -2.94 22.22
N ALA A 632 10.36 -3.53 21.38
CA ALA A 632 10.13 -3.56 19.95
C ALA A 632 10.01 -4.98 19.39
N TYR A 633 9.38 -5.08 18.21
CA TYR A 633 9.41 -6.27 17.37
C TYR A 633 10.82 -6.40 16.76
N HIS A 634 11.49 -7.56 16.89
CA HIS A 634 12.88 -7.83 16.45
C HIS A 634 14.01 -7.02 17.12
N GLU A 635 13.99 -6.90 18.46
CA GLU A 635 15.09 -6.27 19.22
C GLU A 635 15.51 -7.03 20.49
N ASN A 636 16.79 -6.83 20.88
CA ASN A 636 17.38 -7.24 22.16
C ASN A 636 17.21 -6.15 23.24
N ASP A 637 16.07 -5.47 23.27
CA ASP A 637 15.74 -4.37 24.18
C ASP A 637 14.99 -4.88 25.43
N PHE A 638 15.61 -5.85 26.08
CA PHE A 638 15.10 -6.53 27.27
C PHE A 638 14.44 -5.58 28.28
N VAL A 639 13.16 -5.81 28.59
CA VAL A 639 12.43 -5.12 29.67
C VAL A 639 12.02 -6.04 30.81
N GLY A 640 12.22 -7.34 30.64
CA GLY A 640 12.00 -8.31 31.70
C GLY A 640 11.99 -9.73 31.17
N GLN A 641 11.85 -10.68 32.07
CA GLN A 641 11.61 -12.07 31.72
C GLN A 641 10.79 -12.77 32.80
N ILE A 642 10.11 -13.84 32.39
CA ILE A 642 9.52 -14.83 33.29
C ILE A 642 9.89 -16.23 32.78
N THR A 643 9.99 -17.18 33.70
CA THR A 643 10.26 -18.58 33.37
C THR A 643 9.06 -19.42 33.78
N SER A 644 8.47 -20.14 32.82
CA SER A 644 7.57 -21.25 33.11
C SER A 644 8.41 -22.49 33.33
N THR A 645 8.56 -22.90 34.59
CA THR A 645 9.45 -24.01 34.97
C THR A 645 8.73 -25.35 34.94
N ALA A 646 9.35 -26.36 34.34
CA ALA A 646 8.94 -27.77 34.45
C ALA A 646 9.61 -28.45 35.66
N PRO A 647 9.07 -29.58 36.17
CA PRO A 647 9.70 -30.35 37.23
C PRO A 647 11.11 -30.84 36.87
N LEU A 648 11.94 -31.09 37.88
CA LEU A 648 13.21 -31.81 37.74
C LEU A 648 12.99 -33.33 37.78
N GLY A 649 13.96 -34.09 37.30
CA GLY A 649 14.00 -35.54 37.32
C GLY A 649 13.65 -36.17 35.97
N THR A 650 13.18 -37.41 36.04
CA THR A 650 12.78 -38.23 34.90
C THR A 650 11.28 -38.47 34.96
N TYR A 651 10.56 -38.07 33.91
CA TYR A 651 9.11 -38.23 33.79
C TYR A 651 8.69 -38.30 32.33
N ASP A 652 7.57 -38.97 32.08
CA ASP A 652 6.93 -38.99 30.77
C ASP A 652 6.05 -37.75 30.55
N TRP A 653 5.48 -37.62 29.35
CA TRP A 653 4.66 -36.47 28.94
C TRP A 653 3.66 -36.01 30.00
N GLN A 654 3.79 -34.76 30.43
CA GLN A 654 2.84 -34.06 31.30
C GLN A 654 2.64 -32.62 30.83
N GLN A 655 1.46 -32.06 31.08
CA GLN A 655 1.15 -30.69 30.70
C GLN A 655 1.63 -29.70 31.76
N ILE A 656 2.35 -28.67 31.31
CA ILE A 656 2.77 -27.53 32.11
C ILE A 656 1.89 -26.33 31.73
N VAL A 657 1.36 -25.64 32.75
CA VAL A 657 0.50 -24.47 32.57
C VAL A 657 0.96 -23.36 33.49
N SER A 658 1.26 -22.20 32.92
CA SER A 658 1.50 -20.95 33.64
C SER A 658 0.40 -19.97 33.26
N THR A 659 -0.39 -19.50 34.23
CA THR A 659 -1.52 -18.58 34.05
C THR A 659 -1.20 -17.21 34.64
N ASP A 660 -2.05 -16.21 34.40
CA ASP A 660 -1.93 -14.86 34.95
C ASP A 660 -0.58 -14.18 34.61
N ILE A 661 0.06 -14.58 33.51
CA ILE A 661 1.33 -14.02 33.08
C ILE A 661 1.08 -12.58 32.64
N SER A 662 1.67 -11.62 33.36
CA SER A 662 1.53 -10.19 33.09
C SER A 662 2.83 -9.63 32.50
N PRO A 663 2.81 -9.08 31.27
CA PRO A 663 3.98 -8.42 30.70
C PRO A 663 4.35 -7.16 31.50
N PRO A 664 5.64 -6.80 31.59
CA PRO A 664 6.05 -5.49 32.10
C PRO A 664 5.38 -4.35 31.33
N ALA A 665 5.12 -3.21 31.98
CA ALA A 665 4.41 -2.06 31.38
C ALA A 665 5.01 -1.54 30.06
N ALA A 666 6.30 -1.77 29.81
CA ALA A 666 7.00 -1.34 28.60
C ALA A 666 7.09 -2.43 27.51
N ALA A 667 6.57 -3.63 27.76
CA ALA A 667 6.65 -4.75 26.81
C ALA A 667 5.68 -4.55 25.65
N ASN A 668 6.15 -4.76 24.42
CA ASN A 668 5.28 -4.85 23.25
C ASN A 668 5.44 -6.19 22.50
N THR A 669 6.52 -6.92 22.78
CA THR A 669 6.84 -8.22 22.20
C THR A 669 7.26 -9.20 23.32
N CYS A 670 6.87 -10.47 23.17
CA CYS A 670 7.35 -11.60 23.95
C CYS A 670 8.12 -12.55 23.04
N ASN A 671 9.35 -12.88 23.42
CA ASN A 671 10.18 -13.89 22.81
C ASN A 671 10.14 -15.15 23.68
N ILE A 672 9.63 -16.26 23.14
CA ILE A 672 9.66 -17.56 23.83
C ILE A 672 10.98 -18.25 23.50
N SER A 673 11.71 -18.75 24.49
CA SER A 673 12.97 -19.50 24.38
C SER A 673 12.91 -20.78 25.20
N PHE A 674 13.69 -21.79 24.82
CA PHE A 674 13.65 -23.10 25.47
C PHE A 674 14.91 -23.36 26.30
N VAL A 675 14.73 -23.99 27.46
CA VAL A 675 15.84 -24.26 28.39
C VAL A 675 15.79 -25.67 28.94
N SER A 676 16.97 -26.29 29.01
CA SER A 676 17.22 -27.57 29.66
C SER A 676 18.47 -27.48 30.53
N THR A 677 18.57 -28.34 31.55
CA THR A 677 19.68 -28.35 32.53
C THR A 677 20.17 -29.76 32.81
N CYS A 678 21.48 -29.97 32.82
CA CYS A 678 22.08 -31.27 33.10
C CYS A 678 22.59 -31.42 34.54
N CYS A 679 22.74 -32.68 34.94
CA CYS A 679 23.57 -33.02 36.09
C CYS A 679 25.06 -33.03 35.68
N PRO A 680 26.02 -32.62 36.53
CA PRO A 680 27.43 -32.57 36.15
C PRO A 680 28.08 -33.93 35.84
N ASP A 681 27.42 -35.05 36.14
CA ASP A 681 27.93 -36.42 35.99
C ASP A 681 27.31 -37.20 34.82
N HIS A 682 26.25 -36.69 34.18
CA HIS A 682 25.61 -37.32 33.02
C HIS A 682 24.79 -36.32 32.18
N GLU A 683 24.52 -36.70 30.93
CA GLU A 683 23.70 -35.94 29.99
C GLU A 683 22.21 -36.03 30.37
N SER A 684 21.47 -34.94 30.16
CA SER A 684 20.01 -34.89 30.37
C SER A 684 19.28 -34.47 29.10
N SER A 685 18.07 -34.97 28.90
CA SER A 685 17.20 -34.55 27.79
C SER A 685 15.88 -33.98 28.31
N PHE A 686 15.43 -32.89 27.71
CA PHE A 686 14.14 -32.27 27.96
C PHE A 686 13.38 -32.13 26.65
N TRP A 687 12.18 -32.68 26.58
CA TRP A 687 11.32 -32.62 25.41
C TRP A 687 10.16 -31.68 25.65
N ILE A 688 9.79 -30.92 24.62
CA ILE A 688 8.72 -29.91 24.63
C ILE A 688 7.85 -30.12 23.40
N ASP A 689 6.53 -30.07 23.60
CA ASP A 689 5.52 -30.24 22.56
C ASP A 689 4.30 -29.32 22.81
N ASP A 690 3.49 -29.07 21.79
CA ASP A 690 2.23 -28.32 21.83
C ASP A 690 2.27 -26.99 22.61
N VAL A 691 3.21 -26.10 22.27
CA VAL A 691 3.29 -24.77 22.91
C VAL A 691 2.14 -23.85 22.47
N GLU A 692 1.35 -23.38 23.43
CA GLU A 692 0.29 -22.40 23.24
C GLU A 692 0.52 -21.18 24.12
N PHE A 693 0.38 -19.99 23.52
CA PHE A 693 0.46 -18.72 24.25
C PHE A 693 -0.85 -17.96 24.03
N ILE A 694 -1.70 -17.97 25.05
CA ILE A 694 -3.09 -17.58 24.98
C ILE A 694 -3.25 -16.25 25.68
N ASP A 695 -3.79 -15.27 24.95
CA ASP A 695 -4.24 -14.02 25.51
C ASP A 695 -5.57 -14.28 26.25
N GLU A 696 -5.56 -14.19 27.58
CA GLU A 696 -6.72 -14.51 28.42
C GLU A 696 -7.85 -13.48 28.27
N THR A 697 -7.51 -12.26 27.84
CA THR A 697 -8.49 -11.17 27.64
C THR A 697 -9.29 -11.38 26.37
N THR A 698 -8.62 -11.80 25.28
CA THR A 698 -9.27 -12.04 23.98
C THR A 698 -9.66 -13.50 23.76
N GLY A 699 -9.13 -14.42 24.56
CA GLY A 699 -9.24 -15.87 24.37
C GLY A 699 -8.46 -16.41 23.17
N LYS A 700 -7.67 -15.57 22.49
CA LYS A 700 -6.92 -15.96 21.28
C LYS A 700 -5.62 -16.65 21.65
N ASN A 701 -5.37 -17.82 21.06
CA ASN A 701 -4.03 -18.39 20.99
C ASN A 701 -3.23 -17.57 19.95
N LEU A 702 -2.11 -16.97 20.34
CA LEU A 702 -1.31 -16.07 19.51
C LEU A 702 -0.40 -16.82 18.50
N PHE A 703 -0.76 -18.06 18.16
CA PHE A 703 -0.18 -18.92 17.13
C PHE A 703 1.36 -19.02 17.21
N VAL A 704 1.83 -19.61 18.31
CA VAL A 704 3.16 -20.22 18.38
C VAL A 704 3.14 -21.48 17.50
N ASP A 705 4.21 -21.77 16.77
CA ASP A 705 4.35 -23.04 16.04
C ASP A 705 4.67 -24.19 17.01
N GLY A 706 3.75 -24.40 17.96
CA GLY A 706 3.99 -25.17 19.16
C GLY A 706 4.02 -26.68 18.94
N SER A 707 3.45 -27.17 17.84
CA SER A 707 3.41 -28.60 17.50
C SER A 707 4.66 -29.09 16.77
N PHE A 708 5.55 -28.21 16.33
CA PHE A 708 6.85 -28.56 15.72
C PHE A 708 6.80 -29.51 14.51
N GLU A 709 5.65 -29.66 13.85
CA GLU A 709 5.45 -30.61 12.76
C GLU A 709 6.26 -30.31 11.49
N GLY A 710 6.86 -29.13 11.41
CA GLY A 710 7.50 -28.65 10.20
C GLY A 710 6.49 -28.11 9.20
N ASP A 711 5.43 -27.46 9.67
CA ASP A 711 4.56 -26.62 8.86
C ASP A 711 5.34 -25.37 8.44
N ARG A 712 6.27 -25.61 7.52
CA ARG A 712 7.08 -24.64 6.81
C ARG A 712 6.15 -23.59 6.24
N ILE A 713 6.15 -22.39 6.81
CA ILE A 713 5.25 -21.31 6.37
C ILE A 713 5.58 -20.86 4.93
N ASP A 714 6.81 -21.10 4.46
CA ASP A 714 7.14 -20.99 3.05
C ASP A 714 6.51 -22.07 2.19
N TYR A 715 6.27 -23.28 2.70
CA TYR A 715 5.64 -24.36 1.95
C TYR A 715 4.11 -24.23 1.98
N ASP A 716 3.56 -23.79 3.12
CA ASP A 716 2.15 -23.48 3.29
C ASP A 716 1.92 -21.98 3.47
N THR A 717 1.73 -21.31 2.35
CA THR A 717 1.61 -19.85 2.32
C THR A 717 0.30 -19.33 2.91
N ALA A 718 -0.73 -20.16 3.03
CA ALA A 718 -1.95 -19.80 3.77
C ALA A 718 -1.61 -19.65 5.26
N LEU A 719 -0.82 -20.57 5.81
CA LEU A 719 -0.37 -20.50 7.19
C LEU A 719 0.52 -19.29 7.45
N ALA A 720 1.38 -18.90 6.50
CA ALA A 720 2.16 -17.67 6.60
C ALA A 720 1.26 -16.44 6.78
N VAL A 721 0.28 -16.25 5.90
CA VAL A 721 -0.65 -15.11 5.98
C VAL A 721 -1.40 -15.10 7.31
N ARG A 722 -1.84 -16.25 7.81
CA ARG A 722 -2.54 -16.34 9.10
C ARG A 722 -1.63 -16.01 10.28
N LYS A 723 -0.41 -16.57 10.34
CA LYS A 723 0.55 -16.35 11.44
C LYS A 723 1.02 -14.89 11.47
N TYR A 724 1.48 -14.34 10.35
CA TYR A 724 1.83 -12.92 10.26
C TYR A 724 0.63 -12.02 10.47
N GLY A 725 -0.56 -12.41 10.03
CA GLY A 725 -1.76 -11.63 10.24
C GLY A 725 -2.11 -11.44 11.71
N VAL A 726 -2.10 -12.52 12.48
CA VAL A 726 -2.35 -12.43 13.93
C VAL A 726 -1.27 -11.59 14.61
N LEU A 727 0.00 -11.80 14.25
CA LEU A 727 1.11 -11.01 14.76
C LEU A 727 0.93 -9.52 14.46
N LEU A 728 0.82 -9.13 13.19
CA LEU A 728 0.78 -7.75 12.72
C LEU A 728 -0.49 -7.01 13.16
N ASN A 729 -1.64 -7.70 13.19
CA ASN A 729 -2.88 -7.10 13.70
C ASN A 729 -2.91 -6.99 15.23
N SER A 730 -2.13 -7.80 15.97
CA SER A 730 -1.95 -7.54 17.41
C SER A 730 -1.30 -6.19 17.67
N TYR A 731 -0.38 -5.73 16.81
CA TYR A 731 0.19 -4.38 16.90
C TYR A 731 -0.80 -3.32 16.39
N GLY A 732 -1.44 -3.55 15.25
CA GLY A 732 -2.42 -2.64 14.66
C GLY A 732 -3.58 -2.31 15.61
N SER A 733 -4.18 -3.33 16.23
CA SER A 733 -5.25 -3.15 17.22
C SER A 733 -4.82 -2.30 18.43
N ARG A 734 -3.62 -2.53 18.98
CA ARG A 734 -3.05 -1.73 20.08
C ARG A 734 -2.75 -0.28 19.70
N ALA A 735 -2.48 -0.02 18.42
CA ALA A 735 -2.33 1.34 17.89
C ALA A 735 -3.65 1.92 17.34
N SER A 736 -4.74 1.13 17.34
CA SER A 736 -6.03 1.47 16.69
C SER A 736 -5.87 1.85 15.22
N LYS A 737 -5.03 1.10 14.50
CA LYS A 737 -4.63 1.38 13.11
C LYS A 737 -4.59 0.11 12.26
N PRO A 738 -4.96 0.18 10.97
CA PRO A 738 -4.77 -0.94 10.05
C PRO A 738 -3.29 -1.26 9.86
N THR A 739 -2.99 -2.48 9.39
CA THR A 739 -1.62 -2.90 9.12
C THR A 739 -1.44 -3.35 7.67
N ILE A 740 -0.42 -2.79 7.02
CA ILE A 740 0.08 -3.22 5.72
C ILE A 740 1.36 -4.03 5.93
N TRP A 741 1.43 -5.16 5.23
CA TRP A 741 2.65 -5.91 5.02
C TRP A 741 3.24 -5.47 3.68
N GLY A 742 4.04 -4.39 3.73
CA GLY A 742 4.36 -3.52 2.59
C GLY A 742 5.28 -4.14 1.56
N GLU A 743 6.12 -5.06 1.99
CA GLU A 743 6.92 -5.92 1.14
C GLU A 743 6.92 -7.34 1.70
N THR A 744 6.53 -8.28 0.84
CA THR A 744 6.47 -9.70 1.18
C THR A 744 6.63 -10.58 -0.05
N GLY A 745 6.91 -11.84 0.20
CA GLY A 745 7.03 -12.88 -0.79
C GLY A 745 7.82 -14.04 -0.22
N ILE A 746 7.98 -15.09 -1.01
CA ILE A 746 8.72 -16.28 -0.57
C ILE A 746 10.15 -16.15 -1.04
N ARG A 747 11.07 -15.90 -0.10
CA ARG A 747 12.51 -15.79 -0.35
C ARG A 747 13.14 -17.19 -0.37
N GLY A 748 14.20 -17.37 -1.16
CA GLY A 748 14.98 -18.61 -1.18
C GLY A 748 16.39 -18.40 -1.73
N PRO A 749 17.33 -19.33 -1.44
CA PRO A 749 18.67 -19.28 -2.00
C PRO A 749 18.65 -19.46 -3.53
N ASN A 750 19.63 -18.87 -4.21
CA ASN A 750 19.85 -19.10 -5.64
C ASN A 750 20.66 -20.38 -5.86
N GLU A 751 20.05 -21.54 -5.60
CA GLU A 751 20.68 -22.86 -5.65
C GLU A 751 20.60 -23.56 -7.03
N LEU A 752 19.67 -23.14 -7.89
CA LEU A 752 19.43 -23.68 -9.23
C LEU A 752 20.03 -22.82 -10.37
N GLY A 753 20.71 -21.72 -10.01
CA GLY A 753 21.35 -20.77 -10.92
C GLY A 753 20.41 -19.66 -11.43
N SER A 754 20.99 -18.57 -11.97
CA SER A 754 20.23 -17.44 -12.53
C SER A 754 20.72 -17.14 -13.95
N PRO A 755 19.87 -17.21 -14.99
CA PRO A 755 18.43 -17.52 -14.93
C PRO A 755 18.12 -19.02 -14.71
N TYR A 756 17.02 -19.33 -14.01
CA TYR A 756 16.46 -20.70 -13.93
C TYR A 756 15.15 -20.77 -14.72
N LYS A 757 15.09 -21.66 -15.72
CA LYS A 757 13.95 -21.84 -16.65
C LYS A 757 13.45 -20.53 -17.30
N GLY A 758 14.34 -19.57 -17.57
CA GLY A 758 14.00 -18.27 -18.19
C GLY A 758 13.50 -17.21 -17.22
N TYR A 759 13.61 -17.45 -15.90
CA TYR A 759 13.33 -16.48 -14.85
C TYR A 759 14.64 -15.97 -14.27
N SER A 760 14.75 -14.65 -14.09
CA SER A 760 15.89 -14.00 -13.44
C SER A 760 15.61 -13.91 -11.95
N TYR A 761 16.55 -14.35 -11.12
CA TYR A 761 16.39 -14.37 -9.67
C TYR A 761 17.43 -13.51 -9.00
N THR A 762 16.95 -12.72 -8.04
CA THR A 762 17.78 -12.14 -6.99
C THR A 762 17.56 -12.90 -5.69
N GLU A 763 16.31 -13.02 -5.26
CA GLU A 763 15.95 -13.49 -3.91
C GLU A 763 14.63 -14.29 -3.83
N GLU A 764 13.75 -14.28 -4.85
CA GLU A 764 12.53 -15.12 -4.83
C GLU A 764 12.89 -16.62 -4.88
N ASN A 765 12.16 -17.44 -4.14
CA ASN A 765 12.36 -18.89 -4.11
C ASN A 765 12.18 -19.49 -5.52
N GLN A 766 13.26 -20.10 -6.03
CA GLN A 766 13.33 -20.61 -7.41
C GLN A 766 12.34 -21.76 -7.69
N HIS A 767 11.94 -22.49 -6.65
CA HIS A 767 11.01 -23.62 -6.77
C HIS A 767 9.59 -23.15 -7.10
N LEU A 768 9.27 -21.87 -6.87
CA LEU A 768 7.97 -21.32 -7.28
C LEU A 768 7.77 -21.38 -8.78
N VAL A 769 8.84 -21.41 -9.59
CA VAL A 769 8.69 -21.59 -11.04
C VAL A 769 8.08 -22.94 -11.39
N ASP A 770 8.28 -23.95 -10.56
CA ASP A 770 7.72 -25.30 -10.77
C ASP A 770 6.28 -25.44 -10.27
N ASP A 771 5.78 -24.51 -9.44
CA ASP A 771 4.34 -24.39 -9.15
C ASP A 771 3.62 -23.80 -10.36
N THR A 772 3.30 -24.67 -11.32
CA THR A 772 2.66 -24.30 -12.59
C THR A 772 1.23 -23.80 -12.40
N THR A 773 0.55 -24.21 -11.33
CA THR A 773 -0.82 -23.80 -11.00
C THR A 773 -0.90 -22.52 -10.17
N GLY A 774 0.21 -22.09 -9.57
CA GLY A 774 0.24 -20.90 -8.71
C GLY A 774 -0.51 -21.08 -7.40
N LEU A 775 -0.46 -22.27 -6.79
CA LEU A 775 -1.06 -22.54 -5.48
C LEU A 775 -0.48 -21.62 -4.40
N TYR A 776 0.81 -21.26 -4.48
CA TYR A 776 1.45 -20.40 -3.48
C TYR A 776 0.71 -19.06 -3.36
N VAL A 777 0.42 -18.39 -4.48
CA VAL A 777 -0.25 -17.09 -4.50
C VAL A 777 -1.75 -17.23 -4.28
N LYS A 778 -2.38 -18.30 -4.79
CA LYS A 778 -3.80 -18.59 -4.54
C LYS A 778 -4.07 -18.68 -3.04
N LYS A 779 -3.27 -19.48 -2.33
CA LYS A 779 -3.40 -19.69 -0.89
C LYS A 779 -3.10 -18.44 -0.08
N MET A 780 -2.12 -17.64 -0.48
CA MET A 780 -1.89 -16.32 0.15
C MET A 780 -3.12 -15.42 0.05
N ILE A 781 -3.71 -15.31 -1.14
CA ILE A 781 -4.87 -14.43 -1.38
C ILE A 781 -6.08 -14.93 -0.58
N TRP A 782 -6.44 -16.21 -0.70
CA TRP A 782 -7.67 -16.73 -0.11
C TRP A 782 -7.64 -16.86 1.42
N ALA A 783 -6.45 -16.93 2.02
CA ALA A 783 -6.30 -16.84 3.47
C ALA A 783 -6.88 -15.52 4.06
N HIS A 784 -6.97 -14.45 3.25
CA HIS A 784 -7.57 -13.17 3.65
C HIS A 784 -9.10 -13.22 3.84
N ALA A 785 -9.74 -14.37 3.58
CA ALA A 785 -11.14 -14.58 3.98
C ALA A 785 -11.29 -14.64 5.51
N GLY A 786 -10.25 -15.07 6.24
CA GLY A 786 -10.23 -15.06 7.70
C GLY A 786 -10.09 -13.65 8.30
N PRO A 787 -10.37 -13.49 9.60
CA PRO A 787 -10.10 -12.23 10.28
C PRO A 787 -8.59 -11.99 10.38
N ASP A 788 -8.21 -10.80 10.80
CA ASP A 788 -6.84 -10.49 11.22
C ASP A 788 -5.79 -10.80 10.13
N SER A 789 -6.15 -10.65 8.85
CA SER A 789 -5.16 -10.71 7.76
C SER A 789 -4.64 -9.30 7.46
N PRO A 790 -3.31 -9.08 7.37
CA PRO A 790 -2.76 -7.77 7.04
C PRO A 790 -2.93 -7.54 5.53
N TYR A 791 -2.92 -6.28 5.08
CA TYR A 791 -2.92 -6.03 3.64
C TYR A 791 -1.54 -6.38 3.07
N MET A 792 -1.47 -7.52 2.40
CA MET A 792 -0.24 -8.08 1.86
C MET A 792 0.10 -7.45 0.50
N LEU A 793 1.32 -6.92 0.33
CA LEU A 793 1.82 -6.39 -0.93
C LEU A 793 2.99 -7.22 -1.45
N LEU A 794 2.73 -8.08 -2.44
CA LEU A 794 3.75 -8.98 -2.99
C LEU A 794 4.84 -8.21 -3.73
N TRP A 795 6.10 -8.48 -3.41
CA TRP A 795 7.27 -7.85 -4.02
C TRP A 795 7.56 -8.42 -5.42
N TRP A 796 7.52 -9.75 -5.57
CA TRP A 796 7.80 -10.41 -6.85
C TRP A 796 6.50 -10.74 -7.62
N THR A 797 6.42 -10.29 -8.87
CA THR A 797 5.24 -10.49 -9.75
C THR A 797 5.56 -11.23 -11.05
N ASP A 798 6.82 -11.64 -11.25
CA ASP A 798 7.29 -12.35 -12.45
C ASP A 798 6.56 -13.69 -12.65
N ASN A 799 6.48 -14.50 -11.59
CA ASN A 799 5.74 -15.76 -11.58
C ASN A 799 4.25 -15.55 -11.89
N ILE A 800 3.63 -14.52 -11.29
CA ILE A 800 2.22 -14.18 -11.50
C ILE A 800 1.98 -13.82 -12.97
N SER A 801 2.84 -12.98 -13.54
CA SER A 801 2.71 -12.49 -14.91
C SER A 801 2.95 -13.59 -15.95
N LYS A 802 4.07 -14.30 -15.85
CA LYS A 802 4.47 -15.33 -16.84
C LYS A 802 3.54 -16.55 -16.86
N LYS A 803 2.82 -16.81 -15.76
CA LYS A 803 1.84 -17.91 -15.65
C LYS A 803 0.38 -17.44 -15.67
N ALA A 804 0.12 -16.15 -15.94
CA ALA A 804 -1.21 -15.57 -15.98
C ALA A 804 -2.07 -15.79 -14.70
N LEU A 805 -1.46 -15.72 -13.52
CA LEU A 805 -2.08 -16.05 -12.23
C LEU A 805 -2.87 -14.89 -11.61
N TRP A 806 -2.94 -13.74 -12.27
CA TRP A 806 -3.67 -12.55 -11.80
C TRP A 806 -5.14 -12.82 -11.48
N HIS A 807 -5.75 -13.81 -12.15
CA HIS A 807 -7.16 -14.17 -11.98
C HIS A 807 -7.53 -14.60 -10.54
N TYR A 808 -6.57 -15.06 -9.72
CA TYR A 808 -6.84 -15.38 -8.31
C TYR A 808 -7.22 -14.14 -7.47
N PHE A 809 -6.63 -12.97 -7.78
CA PHE A 809 -7.04 -11.71 -7.14
C PHE A 809 -8.50 -11.40 -7.49
N ARG A 810 -8.89 -11.60 -8.76
CA ARG A 810 -10.25 -11.36 -9.24
C ARG A 810 -11.23 -12.29 -8.56
N ALA A 811 -10.89 -13.57 -8.48
CA ALA A 811 -11.75 -14.57 -7.85
C ALA A 811 -12.08 -14.20 -6.41
N PHE A 812 -11.06 -13.76 -5.65
CA PHE A 812 -11.24 -13.29 -4.28
C PHE A 812 -12.04 -11.99 -4.20
N GLN A 813 -11.79 -11.01 -5.07
CA GLN A 813 -12.59 -9.78 -5.10
C GLN A 813 -14.08 -10.04 -5.37
N LEU A 814 -14.39 -10.93 -6.32
CA LEU A 814 -15.77 -11.34 -6.61
C LEU A 814 -16.40 -12.02 -5.39
N PHE A 815 -15.62 -12.87 -4.70
CA PHE A 815 -16.04 -13.53 -3.46
C PHE A 815 -16.17 -12.60 -2.26
N MET A 816 -15.55 -11.41 -2.24
CA MET A 816 -15.71 -10.44 -1.16
C MET A 816 -16.65 -9.27 -1.50
N ALA A 817 -17.02 -9.09 -2.78
CA ALA A 817 -17.90 -8.03 -3.24
C ALA A 817 -19.25 -7.97 -2.49
N GLY A 818 -19.52 -6.83 -1.85
CA GLY A 818 -20.76 -6.58 -1.11
C GLY A 818 -20.76 -7.06 0.34
N ILE A 819 -19.66 -7.65 0.84
CA ILE A 819 -19.51 -7.99 2.26
C ILE A 819 -18.97 -6.76 2.99
N PRO A 820 -19.72 -6.15 3.94
CA PRO A 820 -19.29 -4.94 4.65
C PRO A 820 -18.35 -5.27 5.82
N VAL A 821 -17.21 -5.90 5.52
CA VAL A 821 -16.27 -6.42 6.54
C VAL A 821 -15.73 -5.34 7.49
N SER A 822 -15.68 -4.08 7.06
CA SER A 822 -15.23 -2.95 7.87
C SER A 822 -16.31 -2.34 8.77
N ASN A 823 -17.52 -2.91 8.85
CA ASN A 823 -18.64 -2.34 9.64
C ASN A 823 -18.51 -2.51 11.16
N GLY A 824 -17.44 -3.17 11.65
CA GLY A 824 -17.21 -3.43 13.07
C GLY A 824 -18.01 -4.60 13.67
N HIS A 825 -18.79 -5.35 12.87
CA HIS A 825 -19.59 -6.48 13.35
C HIS A 825 -18.99 -7.85 13.02
N TYR A 826 -18.02 -7.92 12.11
CA TYR A 826 -17.42 -9.18 11.68
C TYR A 826 -16.41 -9.71 12.69
N VAL A 827 -16.66 -10.92 13.18
CA VAL A 827 -15.77 -11.67 14.07
C VAL A 827 -15.30 -12.96 13.37
N ASP A 828 -14.31 -13.64 13.96
CA ASP A 828 -13.89 -14.96 13.48
C ASP A 828 -15.09 -15.90 13.36
N VAL A 829 -15.15 -16.66 12.26
CA VAL A 829 -16.23 -17.62 12.04
C VAL A 829 -16.27 -18.70 13.13
N GLY A 830 -15.12 -19.03 13.73
CA GLY A 830 -14.99 -20.03 14.80
C GLY A 830 -15.35 -21.43 14.33
N ALA A 831 -15.05 -21.77 13.07
CA ALA A 831 -15.47 -23.01 12.46
C ALA A 831 -14.68 -24.21 13.01
N ALA A 832 -15.39 -25.32 13.26
CA ALA A 832 -14.79 -26.61 13.63
C ALA A 832 -14.87 -27.59 12.45
N THR A 833 -13.81 -28.37 12.22
CA THR A 833 -13.76 -29.36 11.13
C THR A 833 -13.76 -30.78 11.67
N SER A 834 -14.42 -31.71 10.97
CA SER A 834 -14.47 -33.13 11.39
C SER A 834 -13.23 -33.94 10.96
N ALA A 835 -12.36 -33.36 10.13
CA ALA A 835 -11.17 -34.00 9.61
C ALA A 835 -9.97 -33.08 9.84
N ALA A 836 -8.88 -33.61 10.40
CA ALA A 836 -7.68 -32.82 10.73
C ALA A 836 -7.04 -32.14 9.49
N SER A 837 -7.18 -32.74 8.31
CA SER A 837 -6.68 -32.16 7.05
C SER A 837 -7.55 -31.03 6.51
N LEU A 838 -8.76 -30.80 7.03
CA LEU A 838 -9.59 -29.65 6.64
C LEU A 838 -9.28 -28.47 7.55
N ARG A 839 -8.96 -27.32 6.94
CA ARG A 839 -9.01 -26.01 7.60
C ARG A 839 -10.15 -25.17 7.02
N ALA A 840 -10.77 -24.35 7.86
CA ALA A 840 -11.85 -23.45 7.46
C ALA A 840 -11.65 -22.08 8.12
N TRP A 841 -11.36 -21.05 7.33
CA TRP A 841 -11.09 -19.70 7.81
C TRP A 841 -12.07 -18.72 7.19
N GLY A 842 -12.63 -17.84 8.01
CA GLY A 842 -13.71 -16.96 7.59
C GLY A 842 -14.15 -16.02 8.69
N GLN A 843 -15.15 -15.21 8.39
CA GLN A 843 -15.75 -14.30 9.36
C GLN A 843 -17.28 -14.38 9.33
N LYS A 844 -17.91 -13.99 10.43
CA LYS A 844 -19.37 -13.90 10.58
C LYS A 844 -19.79 -12.59 11.23
N ASP A 845 -20.95 -12.10 10.83
CA ASP A 845 -21.66 -10.99 11.47
C ASP A 845 -22.93 -11.57 12.12
N LEU A 846 -22.95 -11.56 13.45
CA LEU A 846 -24.07 -12.10 14.24
C LEU A 846 -25.30 -11.18 14.24
N THR A 847 -25.13 -9.90 13.89
CA THR A 847 -26.23 -8.94 13.77
C THR A 847 -27.03 -9.22 12.51
N SER A 848 -26.35 -9.38 11.38
CA SER A 848 -26.97 -9.68 10.10
C SER A 848 -27.13 -11.18 9.82
N ASN A 849 -26.63 -12.04 10.72
CA ASN A 849 -26.66 -13.49 10.61
C ASN A 849 -26.08 -13.97 9.28
N CYS A 850 -24.95 -13.43 8.86
CA CYS A 850 -24.24 -13.87 7.67
C CYS A 850 -22.82 -14.31 8.00
N ALA A 851 -22.26 -15.16 7.15
CA ALA A 851 -20.88 -15.60 7.26
C ALA A 851 -20.27 -15.80 5.87
N HIS A 852 -18.94 -15.80 5.82
CA HIS A 852 -18.18 -16.22 4.65
C HIS A 852 -16.95 -16.98 5.12
N LEU A 853 -16.53 -17.99 4.38
CA LEU A 853 -15.34 -18.76 4.72
C LEU A 853 -14.72 -19.42 3.48
N TRP A 854 -13.40 -19.55 3.55
CA TRP A 854 -12.57 -20.37 2.69
C TRP A 854 -12.25 -21.69 3.41
N ILE A 855 -12.36 -22.80 2.69
CA ILE A 855 -12.17 -24.15 3.20
C ILE A 855 -11.10 -24.83 2.35
N ASP A 856 -10.04 -25.32 2.99
CA ASP A 856 -8.83 -25.80 2.34
C ASP A 856 -8.43 -27.19 2.84
N ASN A 857 -7.93 -28.01 1.91
CA ASN A 857 -7.21 -29.25 2.20
C ASN A 857 -5.78 -28.85 2.60
N ALA A 858 -5.54 -28.80 3.91
CA ALA A 858 -4.34 -28.20 4.46
C ALA A 858 -3.02 -28.80 3.92
N PRO A 859 -2.90 -30.14 3.80
CA PRO A 859 -1.71 -30.77 3.20
C PRO A 859 -1.53 -30.50 1.69
N TYR A 860 -2.53 -29.97 0.96
CA TYR A 860 -2.43 -29.68 -0.47
C TYR A 860 -1.69 -28.36 -0.72
N THR A 861 -0.43 -28.30 -0.32
CA THR A 861 0.41 -27.10 -0.41
C THR A 861 1.11 -27.00 -1.77
N TRP A 862 1.58 -25.81 -2.14
CA TRP A 862 2.32 -25.64 -3.41
C TRP A 862 3.58 -26.49 -3.43
N LYS A 863 4.29 -26.60 -2.29
CA LYS A 863 5.53 -27.36 -2.21
C LYS A 863 5.29 -28.86 -2.33
N ASN A 864 4.25 -29.39 -1.66
CA ASN A 864 3.89 -30.81 -1.80
C ASN A 864 3.56 -31.15 -3.26
N VAL A 865 2.87 -30.25 -3.98
CA VAL A 865 2.58 -30.44 -5.41
C VAL A 865 3.86 -30.40 -6.25
N VAL A 866 4.75 -29.42 -6.02
CA VAL A 866 6.05 -29.31 -6.71
C VAL A 866 6.94 -30.54 -6.47
N ASP A 867 6.93 -31.07 -5.25
CA ASP A 867 7.72 -32.25 -4.87
C ASP A 867 7.10 -33.58 -5.32
N GLY A 868 5.90 -33.56 -5.93
CA GLY A 868 5.20 -34.75 -6.37
C GLY A 868 4.64 -35.60 -5.21
N VAL A 869 4.42 -34.99 -4.04
CA VAL A 869 3.80 -35.65 -2.89
C VAL A 869 2.33 -35.93 -3.19
N SER A 870 1.91 -37.19 -3.08
CA SER A 870 0.52 -37.59 -3.29
C SER A 870 -0.34 -37.18 -2.09
N VAL A 871 -1.16 -36.14 -2.26
CA VAL A 871 -2.09 -35.64 -1.23
C VAL A 871 -3.53 -36.12 -1.51
N PRO A 872 -4.14 -36.94 -0.63
CA PRO A 872 -5.51 -37.42 -0.82
C PRO A 872 -6.56 -36.31 -0.85
N VAL A 873 -7.65 -36.54 -1.57
CA VAL A 873 -8.87 -35.73 -1.42
C VAL A 873 -9.45 -35.92 -0.02
N VAL A 874 -9.98 -34.85 0.56
CA VAL A 874 -10.57 -34.88 1.90
C VAL A 874 -12.08 -34.67 1.86
N SER A 875 -12.81 -35.39 2.70
CA SER A 875 -14.24 -35.19 2.94
C SER A 875 -14.48 -35.07 4.44
N GLY A 876 -15.51 -34.31 4.82
CA GLY A 876 -15.84 -34.06 6.22
C GLY A 876 -16.93 -33.01 6.35
N THR A 877 -17.07 -32.46 7.55
CA THR A 877 -18.00 -31.36 7.82
C THR A 877 -17.26 -30.15 8.38
N VAL A 878 -17.82 -28.97 8.10
CA VAL A 878 -17.43 -27.69 8.72
C VAL A 878 -18.63 -27.18 9.51
N THR A 879 -18.47 -27.03 10.82
CA THR A 879 -19.52 -26.57 11.72
C THR A 879 -19.25 -25.13 12.13
N ILE A 880 -20.23 -24.24 11.87
CA ILE A 880 -20.17 -22.82 12.20
C ILE A 880 -21.05 -22.55 13.42
N PRO A 881 -20.47 -22.12 14.55
CA PRO A 881 -21.24 -21.86 15.76
C PRO A 881 -21.80 -20.43 15.81
N GLY A 882 -22.81 -20.21 16.63
CA GLY A 882 -23.30 -18.90 17.07
C GLY A 882 -24.25 -18.17 16.13
N LEU A 883 -24.50 -18.68 14.91
CA LEU A 883 -25.56 -18.15 14.05
C LEU A 883 -26.93 -18.43 14.67
N LYS A 884 -27.92 -17.59 14.40
CA LYS A 884 -29.29 -17.82 14.87
C LYS A 884 -29.89 -19.09 14.25
N ASP A 885 -30.75 -19.80 14.98
CA ASP A 885 -31.51 -20.92 14.43
C ASP A 885 -32.42 -20.46 13.27
N GLY A 886 -32.50 -21.28 12.22
CA GLY A 886 -33.26 -20.99 11.00
C GLY A 886 -32.60 -21.56 9.74
N SER A 887 -33.25 -21.40 8.59
CA SER A 887 -32.70 -21.89 7.31
C SER A 887 -31.74 -20.87 6.67
N TYR A 888 -30.62 -21.35 6.17
CA TYR A 888 -29.59 -20.52 5.51
C TYR A 888 -29.42 -20.90 4.05
N GLN A 889 -29.15 -19.91 3.21
CA GLN A 889 -28.64 -20.11 1.85
C GLN A 889 -27.12 -20.15 1.89
N ILE A 890 -26.54 -21.17 1.26
CA ILE A 890 -25.10 -21.35 1.11
C ILE A 890 -24.77 -21.33 -0.38
N ASP A 891 -24.06 -20.28 -0.80
CA ASP A 891 -23.50 -20.18 -2.14
C ASP A 891 -22.04 -20.64 -2.08
N TRP A 892 -21.73 -21.75 -2.73
CA TRP A 892 -20.38 -22.32 -2.86
C TRP A 892 -19.67 -21.72 -4.06
N TRP A 893 -18.36 -21.46 -3.93
CA TRP A 893 -17.54 -20.74 -4.89
C TRP A 893 -16.32 -21.54 -5.29
N ASP A 894 -16.05 -21.55 -6.59
CA ASP A 894 -14.77 -21.97 -7.13
C ASP A 894 -13.72 -20.87 -6.86
N THR A 895 -12.67 -21.23 -6.13
CA THR A 895 -11.65 -20.27 -5.67
C THR A 895 -10.64 -19.90 -6.77
N GLY A 896 -10.65 -20.62 -7.91
CA GLY A 896 -9.86 -20.27 -9.08
C GLY A 896 -10.52 -19.16 -9.90
N SER A 897 -11.81 -19.29 -10.19
CA SER A 897 -12.54 -18.41 -11.11
C SER A 897 -13.40 -17.35 -10.40
N GLY A 898 -13.73 -17.55 -9.12
CA GLY A 898 -14.65 -16.69 -8.39
C GLY A 898 -16.09 -16.79 -8.89
N VAL A 899 -16.50 -17.99 -9.32
CA VAL A 899 -17.87 -18.27 -9.79
C VAL A 899 -18.58 -19.15 -8.77
N VAL A 900 -19.88 -18.89 -8.57
CA VAL A 900 -20.73 -19.76 -7.74
C VAL A 900 -20.90 -21.11 -8.45
N THR A 901 -20.46 -22.19 -7.81
CA THR A 901 -20.55 -23.56 -8.32
C THR A 901 -21.86 -24.24 -7.94
N LYS A 902 -22.42 -23.89 -6.77
CA LYS A 902 -23.65 -24.47 -6.25
C LYS A 902 -24.30 -23.52 -5.24
N THR A 903 -25.63 -23.46 -5.23
CA THR A 903 -26.40 -22.91 -4.12
C THR A 903 -27.16 -24.04 -3.44
N GLU A 904 -27.09 -24.12 -2.12
CA GLU A 904 -27.89 -25.05 -1.31
C GLU A 904 -28.46 -24.38 -0.06
N TYR A 905 -29.27 -25.14 0.68
CA TYR A 905 -29.85 -24.68 1.93
C TYR A 905 -29.53 -25.66 3.06
N ALA A 906 -29.22 -25.13 4.24
CA ALA A 906 -29.02 -25.92 5.45
C ALA A 906 -29.61 -25.18 6.65
N ASP A 907 -30.08 -25.94 7.63
CA ASP A 907 -30.66 -25.39 8.86
C ASP A 907 -29.58 -25.23 9.92
N CYS A 908 -29.56 -24.08 10.57
CA CYS A 908 -28.85 -23.87 11.81
C CYS A 908 -29.73 -24.34 12.97
N VAL A 909 -29.22 -25.24 13.80
CA VAL A 909 -29.96 -25.83 14.94
C VAL A 909 -29.11 -25.75 16.20
N GLY A 910 -29.66 -25.18 17.27
CA GLY A 910 -28.90 -24.98 18.52
C GLY A 910 -27.68 -24.06 18.34
N GLY A 911 -27.78 -23.13 17.40
CA GLY A 911 -26.71 -22.22 17.00
C GLY A 911 -25.57 -22.89 16.22
N GLN A 912 -25.77 -24.08 15.65
CA GLN A 912 -24.76 -24.80 14.87
C GLN A 912 -25.24 -24.99 13.43
N LEU A 913 -24.54 -24.39 12.48
CA LEU A 913 -24.75 -24.62 11.05
C LEU A 913 -23.68 -25.59 10.54
N VAL A 914 -24.08 -26.76 10.06
CA VAL A 914 -23.15 -27.80 9.59
C VAL A 914 -23.15 -27.88 8.07
N LEU A 915 -21.97 -27.73 7.47
CA LEU A 915 -21.73 -27.81 6.03
C LEU A 915 -21.03 -29.12 5.68
N ALA A 916 -21.49 -29.82 4.66
CA ALA A 916 -20.82 -31.01 4.15
C ALA A 916 -19.80 -30.64 3.07
N VAL A 917 -18.57 -31.15 3.21
CA VAL A 917 -17.48 -31.00 2.24
C VAL A 917 -17.12 -32.38 1.73
N ALA A 918 -17.17 -32.57 0.41
CA ALA A 918 -16.92 -33.87 -0.22
C ALA A 918 -15.86 -33.76 -1.31
N ASN A 919 -14.91 -34.70 -1.31
CA ASN A 919 -13.87 -34.88 -2.32
C ASN A 919 -13.04 -33.61 -2.62
N LEU A 920 -12.69 -32.85 -1.57
CA LEU A 920 -11.92 -31.62 -1.71
C LEU A 920 -10.45 -31.94 -1.98
N GLN A 921 -9.96 -31.62 -3.19
CA GLN A 921 -8.55 -31.77 -3.53
C GLN A 921 -7.70 -30.60 -3.01
N SER A 922 -8.06 -29.38 -3.40
CA SER A 922 -7.35 -28.15 -3.03
C SER A 922 -8.19 -27.37 -2.02
N ASP A 923 -9.22 -26.66 -2.49
CA ASP A 923 -9.96 -25.70 -1.68
C ASP A 923 -11.27 -25.28 -2.34
N THR A 924 -12.16 -24.68 -1.55
CA THR A 924 -13.45 -24.10 -1.96
C THR A 924 -13.76 -22.92 -1.03
N ALA A 925 -14.74 -22.09 -1.37
CA ALA A 925 -15.26 -21.09 -0.45
C ALA A 925 -16.78 -21.09 -0.43
N CYS A 926 -17.38 -20.49 0.59
CA CYS A 926 -18.82 -20.26 0.60
C CYS A 926 -19.22 -18.95 1.28
N ARG A 927 -20.35 -18.41 0.82
CA ARG A 927 -21.07 -17.32 1.45
C ARG A 927 -22.37 -17.84 2.03
N ILE A 928 -22.68 -17.39 3.23
CA ILE A 928 -23.79 -17.86 4.03
C ILE A 928 -24.63 -16.66 4.43
N ARG A 929 -25.92 -16.75 4.20
CA ARG A 929 -26.88 -15.69 4.50
C ARG A 929 -28.23 -16.31 4.87
N PRO A 930 -29.06 -15.63 5.69
CA PRO A 930 -30.37 -16.14 6.01
C PRO A 930 -31.15 -16.42 4.72
N LYS A 931 -31.91 -17.51 4.68
CA LYS A 931 -32.66 -17.90 3.49
C LYS A 931 -33.51 -16.71 3.03
N PRO A 932 -33.34 -16.24 1.78
CA PRO A 932 -34.03 -15.03 1.33
C PRO A 932 -35.54 -15.22 1.33
N ALA A 933 -36.26 -14.10 1.43
CA ALA A 933 -37.70 -14.08 1.35
C ALA A 933 -38.22 -14.83 0.12
N LYS A 934 -39.21 -15.68 0.34
CA LYS A 934 -39.93 -16.40 -0.72
C LYS A 934 -41.42 -16.28 -0.44
N VAL A 935 -42.09 -15.38 -1.16
CA VAL A 935 -43.52 -15.12 -0.99
C VAL A 935 -44.31 -16.07 -1.88
N ASP A 936 -45.00 -17.02 -1.25
CA ASP A 936 -45.96 -17.90 -1.90
C ASP A 936 -47.37 -17.30 -1.80
N LEU A 937 -48.24 -17.59 -2.78
CA LEU A 937 -49.59 -17.04 -2.87
C LEU A 937 -50.65 -18.14 -2.76
N ARG A 938 -51.70 -17.89 -1.97
CA ARG A 938 -52.90 -18.73 -1.86
C ARG A 938 -54.15 -17.90 -2.08
N VAL A 939 -55.06 -18.40 -2.93
CA VAL A 939 -56.37 -17.75 -3.18
C VAL A 939 -57.48 -18.54 -2.51
N LEU A 940 -58.34 -17.83 -1.79
CA LEU A 940 -59.52 -18.36 -1.11
C LEU A 940 -60.76 -17.60 -1.60
N ALA A 941 -61.89 -18.28 -1.71
CA ALA A 941 -63.19 -17.67 -2.03
C ALA A 941 -64.18 -17.93 -0.90
N SER A 942 -64.94 -16.91 -0.50
CA SER A 942 -66.00 -17.01 0.51
C SER A 942 -67.32 -16.38 0.02
N PRO A 943 -68.44 -17.12 0.05
CA PRO A 943 -68.55 -18.53 0.43
C PRO A 943 -67.83 -19.45 -0.57
N SER A 944 -67.34 -20.60 -0.09
CA SER A 944 -66.63 -21.58 -0.91
C SER A 944 -67.54 -22.37 -1.86
N ASN A 945 -68.86 -22.31 -1.64
CA ASN A 945 -69.90 -22.76 -2.56
C ASN A 945 -70.82 -21.58 -2.85
N ALA A 946 -70.98 -21.22 -4.12
CA ALA A 946 -71.78 -20.10 -4.56
C ALA A 946 -72.59 -20.47 -5.82
N THR A 947 -73.77 -19.88 -5.96
CA THR A 947 -74.63 -20.06 -7.15
C THR A 947 -74.37 -18.96 -8.19
N ALA A 948 -74.69 -19.20 -9.46
CA ALA A 948 -74.57 -18.19 -10.51
C ALA A 948 -75.33 -16.91 -10.12
N GLY A 949 -74.70 -15.75 -10.33
CA GLY A 949 -75.18 -14.43 -9.91
C GLY A 949 -74.83 -14.04 -8.46
N GLN A 950 -74.24 -14.94 -7.66
CA GLN A 950 -73.83 -14.63 -6.29
C GLN A 950 -72.45 -13.96 -6.25
N THR A 951 -72.31 -12.92 -5.42
CA THR A 951 -71.00 -12.28 -5.16
C THR A 951 -70.21 -13.09 -4.13
N VAL A 952 -68.97 -13.45 -4.49
CA VAL A 952 -67.97 -14.03 -3.60
C VAL A 952 -66.88 -13.00 -3.27
N THR A 953 -66.36 -13.05 -2.05
CA THR A 953 -65.13 -12.35 -1.68
C THR A 953 -63.95 -13.26 -1.96
N ILE A 954 -63.04 -12.80 -2.81
CA ILE A 954 -61.75 -13.43 -3.08
C ILE A 954 -60.72 -12.85 -2.12
N THR A 955 -60.11 -13.72 -1.33
CA THR A 955 -59.02 -13.40 -0.41
C THR A 955 -57.74 -14.01 -0.93
N VAL A 956 -56.70 -13.18 -1.08
CA VAL A 956 -55.39 -13.58 -1.57
C VAL A 956 -54.40 -13.43 -0.42
N GLU A 957 -53.90 -14.55 0.07
CA GLU A 957 -52.90 -14.65 1.12
C GLU A 957 -51.52 -14.76 0.49
N PHE A 958 -50.58 -13.95 0.97
CA PHE A 958 -49.18 -13.90 0.56
C PHE A 958 -48.31 -14.28 1.75
N SER A 959 -47.77 -15.50 1.77
CA SER A 959 -47.02 -16.04 2.90
C SER A 959 -45.54 -16.13 2.57
N ASN A 960 -44.69 -15.52 3.42
CA ASN A 960 -43.25 -15.55 3.23
C ASN A 960 -42.62 -16.75 3.96
N GLN A 961 -41.98 -17.65 3.21
CA GLN A 961 -41.32 -18.86 3.72
C GLN A 961 -39.80 -18.71 3.90
N GLY A 962 -39.29 -17.48 3.82
CA GLY A 962 -37.88 -17.14 4.03
C GLY A 962 -37.62 -16.56 5.42
N GLU A 963 -36.34 -16.47 5.78
CA GLU A 963 -35.85 -15.88 7.04
C GLU A 963 -35.69 -14.36 6.96
N THR A 964 -35.81 -13.77 5.77
CA THR A 964 -35.78 -12.32 5.58
C THR A 964 -37.15 -11.77 5.19
N GLU A 965 -37.41 -10.50 5.50
CA GLU A 965 -38.63 -9.80 5.12
C GLU A 965 -38.65 -9.49 3.61
N ALA A 966 -39.80 -9.70 2.96
CA ALA A 966 -40.02 -9.25 1.59
C ALA A 966 -40.55 -7.82 1.60
N ARG A 967 -39.94 -6.88 0.85
CA ARG A 967 -40.40 -5.49 0.75
C ARG A 967 -40.83 -5.14 -0.67
N ASN A 968 -41.73 -4.16 -0.80
CA ASN A 968 -42.23 -3.66 -2.08
C ASN A 968 -42.70 -4.79 -3.00
N VAL A 969 -43.44 -5.76 -2.44
CA VAL A 969 -43.88 -6.95 -3.17
C VAL A 969 -44.94 -6.55 -4.18
N ALA A 970 -44.59 -6.65 -5.46
CA ALA A 970 -45.55 -6.54 -6.55
C ALA A 970 -46.45 -7.79 -6.54
N ALA A 971 -47.69 -7.61 -6.11
CA ALA A 971 -48.66 -8.67 -5.91
C ALA A 971 -49.73 -8.61 -7.00
N VAL A 972 -49.98 -9.73 -7.67
CA VAL A 972 -51.00 -9.84 -8.72
C VAL A 972 -51.87 -11.06 -8.47
N ALA A 973 -53.18 -10.89 -8.53
CA ALA A 973 -54.15 -11.98 -8.46
C ALA A 973 -55.08 -11.97 -9.67
N LYS A 974 -55.23 -13.13 -10.31
CA LYS A 974 -56.19 -13.32 -11.41
C LYS A 974 -57.60 -13.46 -10.85
N VAL A 975 -58.56 -12.83 -11.51
CA VAL A 975 -59.98 -13.11 -11.29
C VAL A 975 -60.25 -14.53 -11.79
N PRO A 976 -60.79 -15.45 -10.97
CA PRO A 976 -61.03 -16.83 -11.39
C PRO A 976 -61.90 -16.93 -12.65
N VAL A 977 -61.66 -17.96 -13.47
CA VAL A 977 -62.47 -18.26 -14.64
C VAL A 977 -63.90 -18.59 -14.19
N GLY A 978 -64.91 -18.09 -14.93
CA GLY A 978 -66.33 -18.20 -14.53
C GLY A 978 -66.74 -17.18 -13.46
N MET A 979 -65.94 -16.13 -13.23
CA MET A 979 -66.31 -15.02 -12.37
C MET A 979 -65.97 -13.67 -13.01
N THR A 980 -66.82 -12.67 -12.75
CA THR A 980 -66.65 -11.28 -13.18
C THR A 980 -66.27 -10.39 -11.99
N TYR A 981 -65.22 -9.58 -12.14
CA TYR A 981 -64.77 -8.65 -11.08
C TYR A 981 -65.83 -7.60 -10.74
N VAL A 982 -66.02 -7.32 -9.44
CA VAL A 982 -66.85 -6.20 -8.97
C VAL A 982 -66.02 -4.93 -8.96
N ASN A 983 -66.38 -3.95 -9.79
CA ASN A 983 -65.59 -2.73 -9.96
C ASN A 983 -65.37 -1.98 -8.62
N GLY A 984 -64.14 -1.54 -8.36
CA GLY A 984 -63.77 -0.84 -7.13
C GLY A 984 -63.84 -1.68 -5.86
N SER A 985 -63.92 -3.01 -5.96
CA SER A 985 -64.02 -3.90 -4.80
C SER A 985 -62.69 -4.34 -4.19
N ALA A 986 -61.57 -4.04 -4.85
CA ALA A 986 -60.25 -4.36 -4.34
C ALA A 986 -59.89 -3.47 -3.15
N ASP A 987 -59.40 -4.06 -2.07
CA ASP A 987 -58.92 -3.32 -0.90
C ASP A 987 -57.57 -2.63 -1.17
N SER A 988 -57.16 -1.77 -0.23
CA SER A 988 -55.82 -1.17 -0.18
C SER A 988 -55.36 -0.52 -1.50
N ALA A 989 -56.28 0.16 -2.21
CA ALA A 989 -56.04 0.79 -3.50
C ALA A 989 -55.57 -0.17 -4.62
N GLY A 990 -56.00 -1.43 -4.59
CA GLY A 990 -55.73 -2.38 -5.67
C GLY A 990 -56.31 -1.95 -7.02
N SER A 991 -55.56 -2.17 -8.10
CA SER A 991 -55.93 -1.75 -9.45
C SER A 991 -56.31 -2.95 -10.32
N TYR A 992 -57.49 -2.91 -10.93
CA TYR A 992 -57.99 -3.96 -11.82
C TYR A 992 -57.69 -3.65 -13.30
N ASP A 993 -57.01 -4.57 -13.98
CA ASP A 993 -56.79 -4.56 -15.43
C ASP A 993 -57.78 -5.51 -16.10
N ALA A 994 -58.82 -4.95 -16.72
CA ALA A 994 -59.86 -5.71 -17.41
C ALA A 994 -59.33 -6.51 -18.61
N SER A 995 -58.27 -6.04 -19.27
CA SER A 995 -57.70 -6.73 -20.44
C SER A 995 -56.97 -8.02 -20.06
N LYS A 996 -56.43 -8.08 -18.84
CA LYS A 996 -55.71 -9.24 -18.29
C LYS A 996 -56.52 -10.04 -17.28
N ARG A 997 -57.66 -9.52 -16.82
CA ARG A 997 -58.47 -10.05 -15.71
C ARG A 997 -57.67 -10.21 -14.42
N GLU A 998 -56.86 -9.21 -14.08
CA GLU A 998 -55.94 -9.23 -12.93
C GLU A 998 -56.16 -8.02 -12.02
N VAL A 999 -56.04 -8.24 -10.71
CA VAL A 999 -55.98 -7.18 -9.70
C VAL A 999 -54.53 -7.12 -9.20
N SER A 1000 -53.95 -5.91 -9.17
CA SER A 1000 -52.58 -5.67 -8.72
C SER A 1000 -52.50 -4.79 -7.48
N TRP A 1001 -51.51 -5.07 -6.63
CA TRP A 1001 -51.14 -4.31 -5.43
C TRP A 1001 -49.62 -4.17 -5.33
N VAL A 1002 -49.19 -3.19 -4.55
CA VAL A 1002 -47.84 -3.15 -3.97
C VAL A 1002 -47.99 -3.38 -2.47
N ILE A 1003 -47.35 -4.42 -1.94
CA ILE A 1003 -47.34 -4.72 -0.50
C ILE A 1003 -46.02 -4.20 0.06
N ASP A 1004 -46.09 -3.23 0.97
CA ASP A 1004 -44.91 -2.56 1.55
C ASP A 1004 -43.94 -3.56 2.18
N ALA A 1005 -44.45 -4.50 2.98
CA ALA A 1005 -43.67 -5.56 3.60
C ALA A 1005 -44.49 -6.83 3.89
N VAL A 1006 -43.84 -7.99 3.78
CA VAL A 1006 -44.29 -9.28 4.32
C VAL A 1006 -43.16 -9.83 5.19
N ALA A 1007 -43.37 -9.77 6.53
CA ALA A 1007 -42.38 -10.23 7.52
C ALA A 1007 -41.92 -11.67 7.26
N ALA A 1008 -40.71 -12.03 7.72
CA ALA A 1008 -40.23 -13.42 7.70
C ALA A 1008 -41.23 -14.34 8.42
N HIS A 1009 -41.55 -15.48 7.83
CA HIS A 1009 -42.61 -16.40 8.29
C HIS A 1009 -44.01 -15.76 8.43
N GLY A 1010 -44.20 -14.54 7.92
CA GLY A 1010 -45.43 -13.77 8.01
C GLY A 1010 -46.38 -13.97 6.83
N THR A 1011 -47.61 -13.50 6.98
CA THR A 1011 -48.62 -13.49 5.91
C THR A 1011 -49.23 -12.10 5.76
N ALA A 1012 -49.33 -11.60 4.52
CA ALA A 1012 -50.12 -10.44 4.16
C ALA A 1012 -51.36 -10.88 3.39
N THR A 1013 -52.46 -10.13 3.49
CA THR A 1013 -53.72 -10.46 2.82
C THR A 1013 -54.23 -9.29 1.99
N ARG A 1014 -54.78 -9.59 0.81
CA ARG A 1014 -55.53 -8.65 -0.03
C ARG A 1014 -56.84 -9.27 -0.46
N THR A 1015 -57.86 -8.43 -0.66
CA THR A 1015 -59.21 -8.89 -0.97
C THR A 1015 -59.81 -8.13 -2.14
N PHE A 1016 -60.66 -8.82 -2.91
CA PHE A 1016 -61.58 -8.20 -3.86
C PHE A 1016 -62.86 -9.02 -3.97
N ARG A 1017 -63.89 -8.51 -4.65
CA ARG A 1017 -65.15 -9.23 -4.87
C ARG A 1017 -65.33 -9.58 -6.34
N ALA A 1018 -65.92 -10.74 -6.60
CA ALA A 1018 -66.29 -11.19 -7.94
C ALA A 1018 -67.68 -11.84 -7.92
N VAL A 1019 -68.41 -11.76 -9.02
CA VAL A 1019 -69.73 -12.39 -9.21
C VAL A 1019 -69.53 -13.69 -9.99
N VAL A 1020 -70.11 -14.79 -9.51
CA VAL A 1020 -70.09 -16.08 -10.22
C VAL A 1020 -70.99 -15.99 -11.45
N GLU A 1021 -70.49 -16.42 -12.61
CA GLU A 1021 -71.21 -16.39 -13.89
C GLU A 1021 -72.23 -17.52 -14.05
#